data_AF-A0A9W8X6Y3-F1
#
_entry.id   AF-A0A9W8X6Y3-F1
#
_cell.length_a   1.000
_cell.length_b   1.000
_cell.length_c   1.000
_cell.angle_alpha   90.00
_cell.angle_beta   90.00
_cell.angle_gamma   90.00
#
_symmetry.space_group_name_H-M   'P 1'
#
loop_
_entity.id
_entity.type
_entity.pdbx_description
1 polymer ?
#
loop_
_entity_poly.entity_id
_entity_poly.type
_entity_poly.pdbx_seq_one_letter_code
_entity_poly.pdbx_strand_id
1 'polypeptide(L)'
;MDSEDDFNSSMSGEDFEDQDSDLEIEDDSDFDMDQDDVGFETQDKDIKPTKQAHEVEFEVFDPEQIQAQQQVKIDEVSSILALSPEAAAILLRYLRWNKERLVDRMMEQREETLESAGLGQDAQTNPPKLQKIPGFCCDICCDDSPDMKTFAMKCDHRFCIDCYRQYLATKIQDEGEAARIRCPGEGCTRIVDSKSLDLLVTADLQDRYHTLLTRTYVDDKENLKWCPAPDCKYAVQCGVKSKDLNKIVPTVHCDCSHMFCFGCTLADHQPAPCSLVKKWLKKCEDDSETANWISANTKECPKCVSTIEKNGGCNHMTCRKCRHEFCWMCMGVWSEHGTSWYNCNRFEEKSGSDARDAQAKSRQSLERYLHYYNRYANHEQSAKLDKDIYLKTEKKMQQLQNTTGMSWIEVQFLDQASQALQQCRQVLKWTYAFAYYLARNNLTEIFEDNQKDLEMAVENLSEMFEKPIDQLQGLKVEMMDKTSYCTKRRIILLNDTAENLKQVQEYDVIIVGAGFSGISTLYRLRKEGLKAHIFESASDFGGVWYWNRYPGARVDSETPFYQLNIPEVYKSWSFSKRFPDHIELREYFAHIDKTLDLRKDVTFNSKVDSCTWHNDTSKWSVTTETGVKANAQFLVTATRLLHKPHLPSWEGQEIFKGAIYHSASWPSCSDLTGKKVAIIGAGATAVQIVQEVGKQASHLAHFIRRPSHCLPMGQRAWTVEEQRVWKAFFPSLFATGRNSHTGFPIERRDQRVQDVSPEEREAYFEHIWATGAFHFSMLNFNNVSTDREANLIVYDFWKRKVRERLTDSKKQRLMAPDEATYYFATKRTPLEHDYYEVLNQDNVEIVDLNKHPITAFTERGMRLEGEECERDFDVIVCATGFDSFTGSLTNMGLRNKNGVDIKDVWKEGVRTYLGITMNGFPNAFMVYSPQAPTALANGPTIIECQCDLVVQAIVSLRKDGKTTIEPTQQAEDEWKSKLNTMVENTLFPYTNSWWNTSNIPGKKAENQNYILGIPTYEKECRERLGKRQGFEIAA
;
A
#
# COMPACT_ATOMS: atom_id res chain seq x y z
N MET A 1 -2.38 61.31 10.33
CA MET A 1 -3.09 62.40 9.63
C MET A 1 -4.18 61.74 8.81
N ASP A 2 -5.16 61.10 9.46
CA ASP A 2 -6.25 61.68 10.29
C ASP A 2 -7.22 62.47 9.38
N SER A 3 -8.55 62.33 9.48
CA SER A 3 -9.37 61.71 10.54
C SER A 3 -10.57 60.91 10.00
N GLU A 4 -11.28 60.25 10.91
CA GLU A 4 -12.64 59.73 10.75
C GLU A 4 -13.69 60.85 10.90
N ASP A 5 -14.96 60.59 10.53
CA ASP A 5 -16.18 60.94 11.30
C ASP A 5 -17.47 60.38 10.62
N ASP A 6 -18.51 60.13 11.43
CA ASP A 6 -19.79 59.47 11.06
C ASP A 6 -20.83 60.34 10.33
N PHE A 7 -21.83 59.72 9.68
CA PHE A 7 -23.25 60.12 9.84
C PHE A 7 -24.26 58.98 9.51
N ASN A 8 -25.53 59.13 9.91
CA ASN A 8 -26.47 58.03 10.17
C ASN A 8 -27.93 58.28 9.67
N SER A 9 -28.72 57.20 9.45
CA SER A 9 -30.19 57.13 9.18
C SER A 9 -30.73 57.81 7.89
N SER A 10 -31.62 57.29 7.02
CA SER A 10 -32.71 56.27 6.97
C SER A 10 -34.13 56.85 7.04
N MET A 11 -35.00 56.59 6.03
CA MET A 11 -36.47 56.33 6.16
C MET A 11 -37.14 55.94 4.82
N SER A 12 -38.41 55.51 4.86
CA SER A 12 -39.16 54.81 3.79
C SER A 12 -40.29 55.64 3.12
N GLY A 13 -41.13 55.00 2.28
CA GLY A 13 -42.30 55.61 1.63
C GLY A 13 -43.00 54.67 0.61
N GLU A 14 -44.32 54.56 0.73
CA GLU A 14 -45.23 53.63 0.02
C GLU A 14 -46.46 54.44 -0.57
N ASP A 15 -47.48 53.95 -1.29
CA ASP A 15 -48.08 52.63 -1.61
C ASP A 15 -49.05 52.78 -2.86
N PHE A 16 -49.74 51.71 -3.33
CA PHE A 16 -50.82 51.68 -4.38
C PHE A 16 -50.38 52.01 -5.85
N GLU A 17 -51.11 51.87 -6.98
CA GLU A 17 -52.42 51.35 -7.52
C GLU A 17 -52.24 51.25 -9.09
N ASP A 18 -52.96 50.56 -10.00
CA ASP A 18 -54.06 49.54 -10.05
C ASP A 18 -54.07 48.83 -11.47
N GLN A 19 -55.16 48.13 -11.87
CA GLN A 19 -55.43 47.43 -13.17
C GLN A 19 -55.73 48.40 -14.37
N ASP A 20 -55.83 48.04 -15.67
CA ASP A 20 -56.55 46.92 -16.32
C ASP A 20 -56.10 46.61 -17.80
N SER A 21 -56.80 45.70 -18.50
CA SER A 21 -56.38 44.95 -19.72
C SER A 21 -56.49 45.64 -21.10
N ASP A 22 -55.79 45.10 -22.12
CA ASP A 22 -56.37 44.91 -23.47
C ASP A 22 -55.70 43.78 -24.31
N LEU A 23 -56.55 43.11 -25.12
CA LEU A 23 -56.38 41.93 -26.00
C LEU A 23 -55.42 42.19 -27.21
N GLU A 24 -54.95 41.28 -28.09
CA GLU A 24 -55.25 39.90 -28.56
C GLU A 24 -53.98 39.42 -29.40
N ILE A 25 -53.70 38.20 -29.94
CA ILE A 25 -54.38 36.90 -30.15
C ILE A 25 -53.34 35.75 -30.42
N GLU A 26 -53.83 34.51 -30.61
CA GLU A 26 -53.35 33.18 -31.13
C GLU A 26 -52.08 33.06 -32.06
N ASP A 27 -51.44 31.88 -32.28
CA ASP A 27 -51.86 30.46 -32.13
C ASP A 27 -50.71 29.43 -31.84
N ASP A 28 -51.10 28.17 -31.56
CA ASP A 28 -50.42 27.02 -30.90
C ASP A 28 -49.15 26.35 -31.51
N SER A 29 -48.35 25.69 -30.64
CA SER A 29 -48.27 24.21 -30.56
C SER A 29 -47.33 23.62 -29.48
N ASP A 30 -47.88 22.70 -28.67
CA ASP A 30 -47.29 21.60 -27.87
C ASP A 30 -45.94 21.77 -27.13
N PHE A 31 -46.01 21.84 -25.79
CA PHE A 31 -45.46 20.77 -24.93
C PHE A 31 -45.97 20.92 -23.47
N ASP A 32 -46.99 20.15 -23.09
CA ASP A 32 -47.52 20.16 -21.71
C ASP A 32 -46.51 19.61 -20.69
N MET A 33 -46.52 20.20 -19.50
CA MET A 33 -45.76 19.73 -18.34
C MET A 33 -46.60 19.83 -17.06
N ASP A 34 -47.67 19.05 -17.01
CA ASP A 34 -48.62 19.04 -15.89
C ASP A 34 -47.96 18.75 -14.53
N GLN A 35 -48.45 19.45 -13.52
CA GLN A 35 -47.91 19.54 -12.17
C GLN A 35 -48.97 19.05 -11.18
N ASP A 36 -48.96 17.76 -10.88
CA ASP A 36 -49.96 17.15 -9.98
C ASP A 36 -49.55 17.20 -8.50
N ASP A 37 -50.55 17.51 -7.66
CA ASP A 37 -50.43 17.87 -6.26
C ASP A 37 -50.10 16.69 -5.32
N VAL A 38 -49.41 16.95 -4.21
CA VAL A 38 -48.94 15.91 -3.26
C VAL A 38 -50.01 15.60 -2.21
N GLY A 39 -51.14 15.07 -2.67
CA GLY A 39 -52.27 14.66 -1.84
C GLY A 39 -51.92 13.52 -0.85
N PHE A 40 -52.30 13.70 0.42
CA PHE A 40 -51.94 12.78 1.51
C PHE A 40 -53.05 11.73 1.76
N GLU A 41 -53.10 10.68 0.96
CA GLU A 41 -54.01 9.53 1.17
C GLU A 41 -53.28 8.21 1.42
N THR A 42 -53.84 7.39 2.33
CA THR A 42 -53.31 6.09 2.73
C THR A 42 -53.86 4.96 1.87
N GLN A 43 -53.00 4.31 1.09
CA GLN A 43 -53.28 2.98 0.52
C GLN A 43 -52.05 2.07 0.64
N ASP A 44 -52.17 1.01 1.44
CA ASP A 44 -51.21 -0.10 1.44
C ASP A 44 -51.19 -0.78 0.06
N LYS A 45 -50.03 -0.80 -0.59
CA LYS A 45 -49.74 -1.59 -1.79
C LYS A 45 -48.32 -2.15 -1.68
N ASP A 46 -48.14 -3.43 -2.01
CA ASP A 46 -46.90 -4.17 -1.80
C ASP A 46 -45.71 -3.60 -2.59
N ILE A 47 -44.91 -2.75 -1.93
CA ILE A 47 -43.59 -2.37 -2.42
C ILE A 47 -42.68 -3.59 -2.30
N LYS A 48 -42.45 -4.28 -3.42
CA LYS A 48 -41.36 -5.27 -3.51
C LYS A 48 -40.05 -4.57 -3.13
N PRO A 49 -39.30 -5.05 -2.13
CA PRO A 49 -38.13 -4.33 -1.63
C PRO A 49 -37.05 -4.23 -2.70
N THR A 50 -36.66 -3.01 -3.04
CA THR A 50 -35.54 -2.71 -3.93
C THR A 50 -34.24 -3.11 -3.24
N LYS A 51 -33.54 -4.11 -3.78
CA LYS A 51 -32.28 -4.63 -3.24
C LYS A 51 -31.24 -3.53 -3.07
N GLN A 52 -30.69 -3.40 -1.86
CA GLN A 52 -29.86 -2.28 -1.46
C GLN A 52 -28.41 -2.45 -1.91
N ALA A 53 -27.69 -1.35 -2.12
CA ALA A 53 -26.37 -1.38 -2.74
C ALA A 53 -25.30 -2.11 -1.91
N HIS A 54 -25.50 -2.25 -0.59
CA HIS A 54 -24.57 -2.95 0.32
C HIS A 54 -24.98 -4.41 0.61
N GLU A 55 -26.14 -4.88 0.15
CA GLU A 55 -26.65 -6.22 0.40
C GLU A 55 -26.00 -7.26 -0.52
N VAL A 56 -25.77 -8.47 0.00
CA VAL A 56 -25.23 -9.62 -0.72
C VAL A 56 -26.19 -10.81 -0.64
N GLU A 57 -26.25 -11.60 -1.71
CA GLU A 57 -26.95 -12.89 -1.70
C GLU A 57 -26.07 -13.96 -1.03
N PHE A 58 -26.67 -14.69 -0.10
CA PHE A 58 -26.09 -15.83 0.56
C PHE A 58 -27.17 -16.82 0.97
N GLU A 59 -26.77 -18.08 1.17
CA GLU A 59 -27.62 -19.17 1.62
C GLU A 59 -26.95 -19.83 2.84
N VAL A 60 -27.73 -20.16 3.86
CA VAL A 60 -27.24 -20.91 5.04
C VAL A 60 -27.55 -22.39 4.83
N PHE A 61 -26.57 -23.24 5.12
CA PHE A 61 -26.67 -24.70 4.99
C PHE A 61 -26.33 -25.39 6.31
N ASP A 62 -27.14 -26.38 6.69
CA ASP A 62 -26.85 -27.31 7.78
C ASP A 62 -25.95 -28.48 7.32
N PRO A 63 -25.32 -29.24 8.25
CA PRO A 63 -24.42 -30.35 7.88
C PRO A 63 -25.06 -31.46 7.03
N GLU A 64 -26.35 -31.72 7.20
CA GLU A 64 -27.09 -32.78 6.50
C GLU A 64 -27.37 -32.36 5.05
N GLN A 65 -27.72 -31.09 4.83
CA GLN A 65 -27.81 -30.48 3.50
C GLN A 65 -26.45 -30.47 2.78
N ILE A 66 -25.35 -30.17 3.51
CA ILE A 66 -24.00 -30.19 2.96
C ILE A 66 -23.57 -31.63 2.59
N GLN A 67 -23.98 -32.64 3.37
CA GLN A 67 -23.79 -34.05 3.05
C GLN A 67 -24.65 -34.48 1.84
N ALA A 68 -25.89 -34.03 1.74
CA ALA A 68 -26.75 -34.29 0.58
C ALA A 68 -26.17 -33.70 -0.72
N GLN A 69 -25.63 -32.47 -0.69
CA GLN A 69 -24.92 -31.89 -1.84
C GLN A 69 -23.69 -32.71 -2.26
N GLN A 70 -22.91 -33.20 -1.28
CA GLN A 70 -21.77 -34.08 -1.54
C GLN A 70 -22.22 -35.38 -2.21
N GLN A 71 -23.27 -36.01 -1.68
CA GLN A 71 -23.80 -37.27 -2.18
C GLN A 71 -24.30 -37.14 -3.63
N VAL A 72 -25.09 -36.11 -3.95
CA VAL A 72 -25.54 -35.83 -5.33
C VAL A 72 -24.35 -35.70 -6.29
N LYS A 73 -23.29 -34.96 -5.91
CA LYS A 73 -22.07 -34.84 -6.73
C LYS A 73 -21.32 -36.16 -6.88
N ILE A 74 -21.28 -36.98 -5.83
CA ILE A 74 -20.66 -38.30 -5.84
C ILE A 74 -21.41 -39.23 -6.80
N ASP A 75 -22.74 -39.25 -6.74
CA ASP A 75 -23.58 -40.12 -7.59
C ASP A 75 -23.55 -39.70 -9.06
N GLU A 76 -23.52 -38.39 -9.36
CA GLU A 76 -23.28 -37.87 -10.70
C GLU A 76 -21.91 -38.34 -11.27
N VAL A 77 -20.83 -38.20 -10.50
CA VAL A 77 -19.47 -38.56 -10.95
C VAL A 77 -19.28 -40.08 -11.03
N SER A 78 -19.86 -40.83 -10.09
CA SER A 78 -19.94 -42.29 -10.12
C SER A 78 -20.61 -42.78 -11.40
N SER A 79 -21.74 -42.16 -11.77
CA SER A 79 -22.48 -42.46 -13.00
C SER A 79 -21.71 -42.10 -14.28
N ILE A 80 -21.05 -40.93 -14.31
CA ILE A 80 -20.32 -40.44 -15.49
C ILE A 80 -19.03 -41.25 -15.75
N LEU A 81 -18.28 -41.61 -14.71
CA LEU A 81 -16.96 -42.25 -14.84
C LEU A 81 -16.98 -43.80 -14.72
N ALA A 82 -18.16 -44.37 -14.43
CA ALA A 82 -18.38 -45.80 -14.13
C ALA A 82 -17.50 -46.31 -12.98
N LEU A 83 -17.45 -45.54 -11.89
CA LEU A 83 -16.69 -45.83 -10.68
C LEU A 83 -17.62 -46.03 -9.47
N SER A 84 -17.16 -46.74 -8.44
CA SER A 84 -17.92 -46.83 -7.20
C SER A 84 -18.04 -45.45 -6.50
N PRO A 85 -19.09 -45.19 -5.72
CA PRO A 85 -19.28 -43.91 -5.03
C PRO A 85 -18.09 -43.51 -4.15
N GLU A 86 -17.41 -44.46 -3.53
CA GLU A 86 -16.27 -44.21 -2.65
C GLU A 86 -15.03 -43.75 -3.45
N ALA A 87 -14.82 -44.32 -4.63
CA ALA A 87 -13.76 -43.89 -5.54
C ALA A 87 -14.06 -42.52 -6.15
N ALA A 88 -15.33 -42.25 -6.51
CA ALA A 88 -15.77 -40.94 -6.95
C ALA A 88 -15.57 -39.86 -5.86
N ALA A 89 -15.88 -40.18 -4.59
CA ALA A 89 -15.67 -39.28 -3.46
C ALA A 89 -14.18 -38.97 -3.22
N ILE A 90 -13.29 -39.97 -3.32
CA ILE A 90 -11.83 -39.78 -3.19
C ILE A 90 -11.29 -38.91 -4.34
N LEU A 91 -11.71 -39.15 -5.59
CA LEU A 91 -11.32 -38.34 -6.75
C LEU A 91 -11.83 -36.89 -6.65
N LEU A 92 -13.05 -36.68 -6.17
CA LEU A 92 -13.59 -35.34 -5.93
C LEU A 92 -12.76 -34.60 -4.88
N ARG A 93 -12.39 -35.22 -3.75
CA ARG A 93 -11.49 -34.62 -2.74
C ARG A 93 -10.07 -34.37 -3.26
N TYR A 94 -9.58 -35.20 -4.19
CA TYR A 94 -8.26 -34.99 -4.82
C TYR A 94 -8.22 -33.71 -5.70
N LEU A 95 -9.32 -33.38 -6.40
CA LEU A 95 -9.44 -32.20 -7.27
C LEU A 95 -10.35 -31.09 -6.71
N ARG A 96 -10.48 -30.99 -5.38
CA ARG A 96 -11.27 -29.95 -4.66
C ARG A 96 -12.69 -29.77 -5.20
N TRP A 97 -13.38 -30.88 -5.43
CA TRP A 97 -14.79 -30.97 -5.86
C TRP A 97 -15.13 -30.26 -7.18
N ASN A 98 -14.11 -29.97 -8.01
CA ASN A 98 -14.28 -29.49 -9.38
C ASN A 98 -14.61 -30.68 -10.30
N LYS A 99 -15.89 -30.79 -10.69
CA LYS A 99 -16.44 -31.86 -11.52
C LYS A 99 -15.89 -31.86 -12.95
N GLU A 100 -15.83 -30.69 -13.58
CA GLU A 100 -15.40 -30.52 -14.98
C GLU A 100 -13.95 -30.99 -15.14
N ARG A 101 -13.04 -30.39 -14.37
CA ARG A 101 -11.61 -30.74 -14.36
C ARG A 101 -11.33 -32.20 -13.99
N LEU A 102 -12.20 -32.82 -13.18
CA LEU A 102 -12.12 -34.25 -12.87
C LEU A 102 -12.53 -35.11 -14.07
N VAL A 103 -13.62 -34.77 -14.77
CA VAL A 103 -14.03 -35.48 -15.99
C VAL A 103 -12.96 -35.33 -17.07
N ASP A 104 -12.50 -34.12 -17.36
CA ASP A 104 -11.49 -33.85 -18.39
C ASP A 104 -10.22 -34.67 -18.15
N ARG A 105 -9.63 -34.58 -16.94
CA ARG A 105 -8.40 -35.31 -16.61
C ARG A 105 -8.58 -36.83 -16.54
N MET A 106 -9.80 -37.31 -16.24
CA MET A 106 -10.12 -38.75 -16.29
C MET A 106 -10.37 -39.27 -17.72
N MET A 107 -10.63 -38.39 -18.70
CA MET A 107 -10.66 -38.73 -20.12
C MET A 107 -9.25 -38.70 -20.74
N GLU A 108 -8.41 -37.73 -20.37
CA GLU A 108 -7.03 -37.61 -20.88
C GLU A 108 -6.02 -38.55 -20.21
N GLN A 109 -6.09 -38.69 -18.88
CA GLN A 109 -5.04 -39.31 -18.04
C GLN A 109 -5.63 -40.24 -16.95
N ARG A 110 -6.51 -41.18 -17.35
CA ARG A 110 -7.25 -42.05 -16.40
C ARG A 110 -6.35 -42.77 -15.39
N GLU A 111 -5.31 -43.45 -15.85
CA GLU A 111 -4.44 -44.27 -15.00
C GLU A 111 -3.58 -43.42 -14.05
N GLU A 112 -2.91 -42.39 -14.58
CA GLU A 112 -2.09 -41.46 -13.79
C GLU A 112 -2.93 -40.76 -12.70
N THR A 113 -4.18 -40.40 -13.02
CA THR A 113 -5.10 -39.76 -12.07
C THR A 113 -5.55 -40.72 -10.97
N LEU A 114 -5.89 -41.96 -11.29
CA LEU A 114 -6.26 -42.98 -10.29
C LEU A 114 -5.09 -43.36 -9.37
N GLU A 115 -3.88 -43.44 -9.91
CA GLU A 115 -2.66 -43.72 -9.14
C GLU A 115 -2.31 -42.51 -8.23
N SER A 116 -2.33 -41.30 -8.78
CA SER A 116 -2.04 -40.06 -8.04
C SER A 116 -3.07 -39.73 -6.95
N ALA A 117 -4.33 -40.17 -7.12
CA ALA A 117 -5.38 -40.05 -6.12
C ALA A 117 -5.34 -41.16 -5.06
N GLY A 118 -4.39 -42.10 -5.12
CA GLY A 118 -4.24 -43.18 -4.14
C GLY A 118 -5.31 -44.27 -4.23
N LEU A 119 -5.96 -44.43 -5.39
CA LEU A 119 -6.90 -45.53 -5.67
C LEU A 119 -6.21 -46.71 -6.37
N GLY A 120 -5.35 -46.41 -7.34
CA GLY A 120 -4.71 -47.41 -8.21
C GLY A 120 -5.58 -47.89 -9.38
N GLN A 121 -4.98 -48.70 -10.25
CA GLN A 121 -5.63 -49.23 -11.46
C GLN A 121 -6.81 -50.19 -11.13
N ASP A 122 -6.70 -50.97 -10.06
CA ASP A 122 -7.67 -52.01 -9.62
C ASP A 122 -8.88 -51.46 -8.82
N ALA A 123 -9.53 -50.41 -9.34
CA ALA A 123 -10.64 -49.74 -8.63
C ALA A 123 -11.93 -50.59 -8.49
N GLN A 124 -12.00 -51.78 -9.10
CA GLN A 124 -13.22 -52.61 -9.21
C GLN A 124 -13.11 -54.01 -8.57
N THR A 125 -11.94 -54.41 -8.05
CA THR A 125 -11.68 -55.79 -7.59
C THR A 125 -11.73 -55.91 -6.05
N ASN A 126 -12.54 -56.88 -5.57
CA ASN A 126 -12.75 -57.30 -4.18
C ASN A 126 -13.21 -56.24 -3.15
N PRO A 127 -14.40 -56.39 -2.52
CA PRO A 127 -14.77 -55.61 -1.35
C PRO A 127 -14.00 -56.10 -0.11
N PRO A 128 -13.59 -55.20 0.81
CA PRO A 128 -12.86 -55.56 2.02
C PRO A 128 -13.69 -56.48 2.93
N LYS A 129 -13.06 -57.50 3.51
CA LYS A 129 -13.72 -58.50 4.37
C LYS A 129 -12.89 -58.79 5.61
N LEU A 130 -13.56 -58.69 6.77
CA LEU A 130 -13.03 -59.15 8.06
C LEU A 130 -12.90 -60.67 8.05
N GLN A 131 -11.68 -61.19 8.27
CA GLN A 131 -11.37 -62.62 8.18
C GLN A 131 -10.44 -63.04 9.32
N LYS A 132 -10.66 -64.22 9.90
CA LYS A 132 -9.63 -64.92 10.69
C LYS A 132 -8.74 -65.71 9.74
N ILE A 133 -7.43 -65.60 9.88
CA ILE A 133 -6.45 -66.36 9.09
C ILE A 133 -5.60 -67.18 10.07
N PRO A 134 -5.61 -68.52 10.00
CA PRO A 134 -4.77 -69.36 10.84
C PRO A 134 -3.28 -69.07 10.61
N GLY A 135 -2.53 -68.81 11.68
CA GLY A 135 -1.09 -68.55 11.60
C GLY A 135 -0.71 -67.16 11.05
N PHE A 136 -1.63 -66.20 11.05
CA PHE A 136 -1.31 -64.80 10.77
C PHE A 136 -0.65 -64.14 12.00
N CYS A 137 0.50 -63.50 11.78
CA CYS A 137 1.13 -62.58 12.72
C CYS A 137 0.94 -61.14 12.19
N CYS A 138 0.65 -60.19 13.08
CA CYS A 138 0.45 -58.79 12.69
C CYS A 138 1.76 -57.99 12.70
N ASP A 139 2.20 -57.48 11.55
CA ASP A 139 3.48 -56.73 11.41
C ASP A 139 3.60 -55.48 12.30
N ILE A 140 2.48 -54.95 12.82
CA ILE A 140 2.46 -53.74 13.68
C ILE A 140 2.61 -54.07 15.18
N CYS A 141 2.03 -55.18 15.66
CA CYS A 141 2.05 -55.54 17.09
C CYS A 141 2.76 -56.87 17.41
N CYS A 142 3.19 -57.62 16.39
CA CYS A 142 3.87 -58.92 16.51
C CYS A 142 3.09 -60.01 17.28
N ASP A 143 1.76 -59.87 17.37
CA ASP A 143 0.84 -60.84 17.97
C ASP A 143 0.38 -61.86 16.90
N ASP A 144 0.43 -63.15 17.25
CA ASP A 144 0.11 -64.33 16.44
C ASP A 144 -1.13 -65.11 16.92
N SER A 145 -1.90 -64.52 17.85
CA SER A 145 -3.07 -65.14 18.50
C SER A 145 -4.07 -65.76 17.50
N PRO A 146 -4.39 -67.07 17.60
CA PRO A 146 -5.13 -67.82 16.56
C PRO A 146 -6.60 -67.40 16.40
N ASP A 147 -7.17 -66.66 17.36
CA ASP A 147 -8.52 -66.11 17.30
C ASP A 147 -8.60 -64.69 16.70
N MET A 148 -7.46 -64.09 16.34
CA MET A 148 -7.37 -62.73 15.84
C MET A 148 -8.17 -62.52 14.55
N LYS A 149 -8.95 -61.44 14.51
CA LYS A 149 -9.59 -60.95 13.29
C LYS A 149 -8.65 -60.00 12.56
N THR A 150 -8.50 -60.22 11.27
CA THR A 150 -7.68 -59.41 10.37
C THR A 150 -8.55 -58.62 9.39
N PHE A 151 -8.04 -57.48 8.96
CA PHE A 151 -8.61 -56.67 7.87
C PHE A 151 -7.52 -56.45 6.82
N ALA A 152 -7.90 -56.45 5.54
CA ALA A 152 -6.99 -56.12 4.44
C ALA A 152 -7.61 -55.05 3.53
N MET A 153 -6.78 -54.09 3.14
CA MET A 153 -7.12 -53.04 2.17
C MET A 153 -7.02 -53.55 0.73
N LYS A 154 -7.51 -52.76 -0.24
CA LYS A 154 -7.34 -52.96 -1.70
C LYS A 154 -5.89 -52.94 -2.20
N CYS A 155 -4.92 -52.87 -1.30
CA CYS A 155 -3.49 -52.93 -1.55
C CYS A 155 -2.84 -54.15 -0.90
N ASP A 156 -3.63 -55.18 -0.56
CA ASP A 156 -3.32 -56.45 0.11
C ASP A 156 -2.60 -56.39 1.49
N HIS A 157 -2.11 -55.23 1.89
CA HIS A 157 -1.63 -54.96 3.25
C HIS A 157 -2.73 -55.33 4.27
N ARG A 158 -2.36 -56.16 5.24
CA ARG A 158 -3.27 -56.78 6.20
C ARG A 158 -2.72 -56.64 7.62
N PHE A 159 -3.57 -56.14 8.52
CA PHE A 159 -3.24 -55.96 9.94
C PHE A 159 -4.40 -56.46 10.82
N CYS A 160 -4.17 -56.58 12.12
CA CYS A 160 -5.24 -56.88 13.08
C CYS A 160 -6.21 -55.69 13.20
N ILE A 161 -7.46 -55.96 13.60
CA ILE A 161 -8.47 -54.90 13.78
C ILE A 161 -7.98 -53.82 14.74
N ASP A 162 -7.32 -54.19 15.83
CA ASP A 162 -7.07 -53.26 16.92
C ASP A 162 -5.89 -52.31 16.65
N CYS A 163 -4.88 -52.74 15.87
CA CYS A 163 -3.90 -51.82 15.27
C CYS A 163 -4.54 -50.87 14.25
N TYR A 164 -5.46 -51.36 13.41
CA TYR A 164 -6.23 -50.50 12.51
C TYR A 164 -7.04 -49.45 13.27
N ARG A 165 -7.72 -49.85 14.35
CA ARG A 165 -8.49 -48.95 15.21
C ARG A 165 -7.61 -47.90 15.88
N GLN A 166 -6.48 -48.30 16.46
CA GLN A 166 -5.58 -47.37 17.13
C GLN A 166 -4.97 -46.37 16.14
N TYR A 167 -4.58 -46.82 14.94
CA TYR A 167 -4.12 -45.94 13.87
C TYR A 167 -5.22 -44.96 13.41
N LEU A 168 -6.43 -45.44 13.11
CA LEU A 168 -7.54 -44.59 12.67
C LEU A 168 -7.98 -43.62 13.78
N ALA A 169 -8.00 -44.06 15.05
CA ALA A 169 -8.28 -43.20 16.19
C ALA A 169 -7.26 -42.05 16.27
N THR A 170 -5.95 -42.32 16.24
CA THR A 170 -4.95 -41.24 16.26
C THR A 170 -5.06 -40.30 15.05
N LYS A 171 -5.34 -40.81 13.85
CA LYS A 171 -5.54 -39.93 12.67
C LYS A 171 -6.77 -39.01 12.79
N ILE A 172 -7.89 -39.52 13.31
CA ILE A 172 -9.18 -38.80 13.36
C ILE A 172 -9.32 -37.95 14.64
N GLN A 173 -8.73 -38.41 15.74
CA GLN A 173 -8.82 -37.79 17.06
C GLN A 173 -7.68 -36.80 17.31
N ASP A 174 -6.43 -37.23 17.13
CA ASP A 174 -5.25 -36.45 17.54
C ASP A 174 -4.72 -35.57 16.39
N GLU A 175 -4.65 -36.10 15.16
CA GLU A 175 -4.19 -35.35 13.97
C GLU A 175 -5.31 -34.59 13.23
N GLY A 176 -6.58 -34.97 13.41
CA GLY A 176 -7.74 -34.35 12.76
C GLY A 176 -7.85 -34.58 11.25
N GLU A 177 -7.12 -35.55 10.69
CA GLU A 177 -7.14 -35.90 9.26
C GLU A 177 -8.31 -36.86 8.95
N ALA A 178 -8.95 -36.65 7.80
CA ALA A 178 -10.11 -37.42 7.34
C ALA A 178 -10.19 -37.56 5.80
N ALA A 179 -9.69 -36.57 5.05
CA ALA A 179 -9.76 -36.58 3.59
C ALA A 179 -8.70 -37.50 2.94
N ARG A 180 -7.55 -37.71 3.61
CA ARG A 180 -6.34 -38.31 3.02
C ARG A 180 -5.67 -39.40 3.88
N ILE A 181 -6.43 -40.05 4.76
CA ILE A 181 -5.94 -41.18 5.58
C ILE A 181 -5.41 -42.30 4.66
N ARG A 182 -4.11 -42.60 4.80
CA ARG A 182 -3.42 -43.66 4.03
C ARG A 182 -3.45 -45.00 4.75
N CYS A 183 -3.21 -46.08 4.02
CA CYS A 183 -2.89 -47.40 4.55
C CYS A 183 -1.70 -47.34 5.54
N PRO A 184 -1.70 -48.10 6.65
CA PRO A 184 -0.56 -48.16 7.59
C PRO A 184 0.73 -48.79 7.05
N GLY A 185 0.70 -49.43 5.88
CA GLY A 185 1.86 -50.09 5.29
C GLY A 185 2.98 -49.13 4.86
N GLU A 186 4.23 -49.52 5.08
CA GLU A 186 5.40 -48.68 4.78
C GLU A 186 5.42 -48.27 3.29
N GLY A 187 5.61 -46.98 3.03
CA GLY A 187 5.60 -46.40 1.67
C GLY A 187 4.24 -46.39 0.96
N CYS A 188 3.17 -46.94 1.54
CA CYS A 188 1.90 -47.11 0.85
C CYS A 188 1.16 -45.78 0.61
N THR A 189 0.82 -45.49 -0.65
CA THR A 189 0.10 -44.27 -1.06
C THR A 189 -1.43 -44.41 -1.05
N ARG A 190 -1.94 -45.63 -0.82
CA ARG A 190 -3.35 -45.98 -1.02
C ARG A 190 -4.24 -45.43 0.11
N ILE A 191 -5.37 -44.82 -0.25
CA ILE A 191 -6.29 -44.15 0.68
C ILE A 191 -7.31 -45.15 1.25
N VAL A 192 -7.66 -44.98 2.53
CA VAL A 192 -8.73 -45.74 3.19
C VAL A 192 -10.09 -45.21 2.73
N ASP A 193 -10.95 -46.07 2.18
CA ASP A 193 -12.30 -45.69 1.78
C ASP A 193 -13.30 -45.70 2.95
N SER A 194 -14.42 -44.99 2.80
CA SER A 194 -15.40 -44.80 3.87
C SER A 194 -15.94 -46.14 4.39
N LYS A 195 -16.31 -47.06 3.49
CA LYS A 195 -16.78 -48.41 3.86
C LYS A 195 -15.76 -49.22 4.64
N SER A 196 -14.46 -49.07 4.35
CA SER A 196 -13.39 -49.68 5.15
C SER A 196 -13.34 -49.08 6.56
N LEU A 197 -13.54 -47.77 6.67
CA LEU A 197 -13.58 -47.03 7.93
C LEU A 197 -14.80 -47.40 8.79
N ASP A 198 -16.00 -47.40 8.20
CA ASP A 198 -17.28 -47.77 8.83
C ASP A 198 -17.25 -49.19 9.43
N LEU A 199 -16.43 -50.09 8.88
CA LEU A 199 -16.25 -51.47 9.36
C LEU A 199 -15.21 -51.61 10.48
N LEU A 200 -14.39 -50.59 10.73
CA LEU A 200 -13.24 -50.65 11.65
C LEU A 200 -13.46 -49.81 12.93
N VAL A 201 -13.95 -48.58 12.81
CA VAL A 201 -14.07 -47.64 13.95
C VAL A 201 -15.31 -47.88 14.81
N THR A 202 -15.41 -47.15 15.93
CA THR A 202 -16.62 -47.03 16.74
C THR A 202 -17.51 -45.90 16.22
N ALA A 203 -18.81 -45.93 16.51
CA ALA A 203 -19.77 -44.91 16.06
C ALA A 203 -19.35 -43.46 16.43
N ASP A 204 -18.82 -43.25 17.64
CA ASP A 204 -18.29 -41.96 18.10
C ASP A 204 -17.16 -41.41 17.19
N LEU A 205 -16.23 -42.28 16.76
CA LEU A 205 -15.19 -41.94 15.80
C LEU A 205 -15.74 -41.77 14.36
N GLN A 206 -16.83 -42.46 14.03
CA GLN A 206 -17.52 -42.35 12.73
C GLN A 206 -18.19 -40.98 12.58
N ASP A 207 -18.92 -40.52 13.60
CA ASP A 207 -19.54 -39.17 13.62
C ASP A 207 -18.48 -38.07 13.54
N ARG A 208 -17.35 -38.23 14.25
CA ARG A 208 -16.20 -37.32 14.18
C ARG A 208 -15.57 -37.31 12.78
N TYR A 209 -15.41 -38.49 12.15
CA TYR A 209 -14.90 -38.63 10.79
C TYR A 209 -15.80 -37.94 9.75
N HIS A 210 -17.12 -38.19 9.79
CA HIS A 210 -18.07 -37.52 8.90
C HIS A 210 -18.09 -36.00 9.10
N THR A 211 -17.98 -35.53 10.36
CA THR A 211 -17.86 -34.09 10.68
C THR A 211 -16.61 -33.47 10.04
N LEU A 212 -15.47 -34.14 10.13
CA LEU A 212 -14.22 -33.67 9.50
C LEU A 212 -14.29 -33.70 7.97
N LEU A 213 -14.89 -34.74 7.36
CA LEU A 213 -15.14 -34.76 5.91
C LEU A 213 -15.99 -33.56 5.46
N THR A 214 -17.12 -33.31 6.13
CA THR A 214 -17.98 -32.16 5.83
C THR A 214 -17.23 -30.84 5.97
N ARG A 215 -16.33 -30.71 6.95
CA ARG A 215 -15.43 -29.54 7.06
C ARG A 215 -14.55 -29.37 5.82
N THR A 216 -13.86 -30.41 5.37
CA THR A 216 -12.99 -30.33 4.19
C THR A 216 -13.73 -29.97 2.89
N TYR A 217 -15.00 -30.35 2.72
CA TYR A 217 -15.81 -29.95 1.56
C TYR A 217 -16.10 -28.43 1.52
N VAL A 218 -16.26 -27.82 2.71
CA VAL A 218 -16.45 -26.37 2.82
C VAL A 218 -15.10 -25.66 2.60
N ASP A 219 -14.02 -26.14 3.22
CA ASP A 219 -12.69 -25.52 3.12
C ASP A 219 -12.08 -25.60 1.70
N ASP A 220 -12.45 -26.61 0.91
CA ASP A 220 -12.07 -26.74 -0.52
C ASP A 220 -12.79 -25.73 -1.44
N LYS A 221 -13.88 -25.08 -0.98
CA LYS A 221 -14.73 -24.18 -1.79
C LYS A 221 -14.56 -22.71 -1.40
N GLU A 222 -14.05 -21.89 -2.31
CA GLU A 222 -13.94 -20.43 -2.10
C GLU A 222 -15.29 -19.73 -1.81
N ASN A 223 -16.42 -20.31 -2.23
CA ASN A 223 -17.76 -19.73 -2.11
C ASN A 223 -18.55 -20.23 -0.88
N LEU A 224 -17.97 -21.05 0.00
CA LEU A 224 -18.61 -21.61 1.19
C LEU A 224 -17.69 -21.47 2.42
N LYS A 225 -18.23 -21.10 3.58
CA LYS A 225 -17.46 -20.98 4.84
C LYS A 225 -18.28 -21.35 6.07
N TRP A 226 -17.63 -21.92 7.06
CA TRP A 226 -18.22 -22.13 8.39
C TRP A 226 -18.52 -20.81 9.10
N CYS A 227 -19.60 -20.79 9.88
CA CYS A 227 -19.84 -19.70 10.82
C CYS A 227 -18.75 -19.69 11.91
N PRO A 228 -18.13 -18.52 12.23
CA PRO A 228 -17.09 -18.43 13.26
C PRO A 228 -17.63 -18.36 14.71
N ALA A 229 -18.95 -18.49 14.91
CA ALA A 229 -19.55 -18.50 16.24
C ALA A 229 -19.22 -19.80 17.01
N PRO A 230 -18.96 -19.73 18.34
CA PRO A 230 -18.79 -20.91 19.19
C PRO A 230 -19.94 -21.91 19.03
N ASP A 231 -19.61 -23.20 18.99
CA ASP A 231 -20.52 -24.34 18.88
C ASP A 231 -21.51 -24.31 17.70
N CYS A 232 -21.30 -23.43 16.72
CA CYS A 232 -22.14 -23.34 15.53
C CYS A 232 -21.82 -24.44 14.51
N LYS A 233 -22.86 -25.13 14.03
CA LYS A 233 -22.77 -26.22 13.04
C LYS A 233 -23.13 -25.84 11.61
N TYR A 234 -23.40 -24.55 11.33
CA TYR A 234 -23.88 -24.11 10.02
C TYR A 234 -22.75 -23.52 9.16
N ALA A 235 -22.85 -23.72 7.84
CA ALA A 235 -22.02 -23.03 6.84
C ALA A 235 -22.86 -22.02 6.06
N VAL A 236 -22.21 -21.00 5.50
CA VAL A 236 -22.83 -19.98 4.65
C VAL A 236 -22.17 -20.01 3.28
N GLN A 237 -22.99 -20.05 2.23
CA GLN A 237 -22.58 -19.90 0.83
C GLN A 237 -22.76 -18.45 0.39
N CYS A 238 -21.76 -17.83 -0.26
CA CYS A 238 -21.88 -16.48 -0.79
C CYS A 238 -21.22 -16.35 -2.18
N GLY A 239 -21.87 -15.62 -3.09
CA GLY A 239 -21.39 -15.45 -4.47
C GLY A 239 -20.23 -14.46 -4.67
N VAL A 240 -19.80 -13.76 -3.62
CA VAL A 240 -18.80 -12.68 -3.73
C VAL A 240 -17.39 -13.23 -3.88
N LYS A 241 -16.76 -12.96 -5.03
CA LYS A 241 -15.40 -13.38 -5.36
C LYS A 241 -14.36 -12.51 -4.66
N SER A 242 -13.20 -13.08 -4.30
CA SER A 242 -12.15 -12.41 -3.51
C SER A 242 -11.67 -11.07 -4.09
N LYS A 243 -11.71 -10.92 -5.43
CA LYS A 243 -11.35 -9.70 -6.17
C LYS A 243 -12.29 -8.50 -5.92
N ASP A 244 -13.51 -8.76 -5.42
CA ASP A 244 -14.55 -7.76 -5.21
C ASP A 244 -14.70 -7.34 -3.73
N LEU A 245 -13.93 -7.97 -2.80
CA LEU A 245 -13.87 -7.63 -1.36
C LEU A 245 -13.30 -6.24 -1.03
N ASN A 246 -12.80 -5.52 -2.05
CA ASN A 246 -12.41 -4.11 -1.98
C ASN A 246 -13.54 -3.14 -2.40
N LYS A 247 -14.63 -3.64 -3.00
CA LYS A 247 -15.80 -2.86 -3.44
C LYS A 247 -17.02 -3.03 -2.54
N ILE A 248 -17.19 -4.25 -2.01
CA ILE A 248 -18.32 -4.64 -1.16
C ILE A 248 -17.79 -5.42 0.03
N VAL A 249 -18.41 -5.20 1.20
CA VAL A 249 -18.16 -5.97 2.42
C VAL A 249 -19.30 -6.99 2.53
N PRO A 250 -19.06 -8.28 2.20
CA PRO A 250 -20.09 -9.31 2.25
C PRO A 250 -20.34 -9.74 3.71
N THR A 251 -21.03 -8.90 4.46
CA THR A 251 -21.58 -9.29 5.76
C THR A 251 -22.75 -10.23 5.53
N VAL A 252 -22.71 -11.39 6.17
CA VAL A 252 -23.72 -12.45 6.08
C VAL A 252 -24.22 -12.79 7.48
N HIS A 253 -25.48 -13.19 7.60
CA HIS A 253 -26.04 -13.70 8.85
C HIS A 253 -26.17 -15.22 8.81
N CYS A 254 -25.91 -15.87 9.95
CA CYS A 254 -26.11 -17.29 10.15
C CYS A 254 -27.37 -17.54 10.99
N ASP A 255 -27.99 -18.71 10.85
CA ASP A 255 -29.20 -19.10 11.60
C ASP A 255 -29.03 -19.12 13.13
N CYS A 256 -27.79 -19.12 13.63
CA CYS A 256 -27.46 -18.89 15.04
C CYS A 256 -27.46 -17.39 15.45
N SER A 257 -28.04 -16.52 14.62
CA SER A 257 -28.07 -15.05 14.75
C SER A 257 -26.69 -14.36 14.75
N HIS A 258 -25.61 -15.06 14.36
CA HIS A 258 -24.28 -14.46 14.26
C HIS A 258 -24.04 -13.79 12.91
N MET A 259 -23.53 -12.55 12.91
CA MET A 259 -23.21 -11.78 11.72
C MET A 259 -21.69 -11.60 11.56
N PHE A 260 -21.16 -11.96 10.40
CA PHE A 260 -19.73 -11.91 10.11
C PHE A 260 -19.46 -11.56 8.64
N CYS A 261 -18.28 -11.03 8.35
CA CYS A 261 -17.87 -10.79 6.97
C CYS A 261 -17.36 -12.09 6.34
N PHE A 262 -18.04 -12.56 5.30
CA PHE A 262 -17.64 -13.73 4.51
C PHE A 262 -16.22 -13.58 3.94
N GLY A 263 -15.77 -12.36 3.64
CA GLY A 263 -14.43 -12.09 3.14
C GLY A 263 -13.31 -12.47 4.12
N CYS A 264 -13.37 -11.98 5.35
CA CYS A 264 -12.27 -12.05 6.33
C CYS A 264 -12.58 -12.84 7.61
N THR A 265 -13.80 -13.36 7.77
CA THR A 265 -14.31 -14.10 8.96
C THR A 265 -14.30 -13.34 10.29
N LEU A 266 -13.98 -12.04 10.29
CA LEU A 266 -14.23 -11.15 11.43
C LEU A 266 -15.73 -10.83 11.54
N ALA A 267 -16.16 -10.36 12.72
CA ALA A 267 -17.47 -9.74 12.90
C ALA A 267 -17.73 -8.63 11.87
N ASP A 268 -19.01 -8.31 11.63
CA ASP A 268 -19.43 -7.27 10.68
C ASP A 268 -18.57 -6.00 10.78
N HIS A 269 -18.12 -5.52 9.63
CA HIS A 269 -17.26 -4.35 9.52
C HIS A 269 -17.67 -3.39 8.39
N GLN A 270 -18.95 -3.38 8.02
CA GLN A 270 -19.49 -2.40 7.09
C GLN A 270 -19.34 -0.96 7.62
N PRO A 271 -18.96 0.02 6.77
CA PRO A 271 -18.68 -0.09 5.33
C PRO A 271 -17.20 -0.38 4.98
N ALA A 272 -16.31 -0.51 5.96
CA ALA A 272 -14.86 -0.57 5.73
C ALA A 272 -14.42 -1.85 4.97
N PRO A 273 -13.74 -1.75 3.79
CA PRO A 273 -13.24 -2.91 3.07
C PRO A 273 -12.26 -3.79 3.88
N CYS A 274 -12.24 -5.09 3.57
CA CYS A 274 -11.42 -6.10 4.28
C CYS A 274 -9.91 -5.74 4.33
N SER A 275 -9.42 -5.04 3.31
CA SER A 275 -8.04 -4.54 3.19
C SER A 275 -7.73 -3.41 4.16
N LEU A 276 -8.65 -2.46 4.34
CA LEU A 276 -8.50 -1.35 5.29
C LEU A 276 -8.66 -1.83 6.74
N VAL A 277 -9.57 -2.77 7.00
CA VAL A 277 -9.73 -3.39 8.33
C VAL A 277 -8.43 -4.05 8.80
N LYS A 278 -7.74 -4.81 7.94
CA LYS A 278 -6.44 -5.41 8.26
C LYS A 278 -5.36 -4.37 8.55
N LYS A 279 -5.34 -3.26 7.81
CA LYS A 279 -4.42 -2.13 8.07
C LYS A 279 -4.72 -1.42 9.39
N TRP A 280 -6.00 -1.21 9.70
CA TRP A 280 -6.43 -0.56 10.94
C TRP A 280 -6.06 -1.39 12.16
N LEU A 281 -6.41 -2.68 12.17
CA LEU A 281 -6.09 -3.58 13.28
C LEU A 281 -4.58 -3.68 13.51
N LYS A 282 -3.78 -3.85 12.45
CA LYS A 282 -2.32 -3.81 12.59
C LYS A 282 -1.82 -2.46 13.14
N LYS A 283 -2.39 -1.32 12.70
CA LYS A 283 -1.98 -0.02 13.25
C LYS A 283 -2.28 0.11 14.75
N CYS A 284 -3.39 -0.45 15.22
CA CYS A 284 -3.72 -0.50 16.65
C CYS A 284 -2.76 -1.39 17.46
N GLU A 285 -2.21 -2.44 16.84
CA GLU A 285 -1.18 -3.33 17.40
C GLU A 285 0.21 -2.64 17.43
N ASP A 286 0.58 -1.93 16.36
CA ASP A 286 1.85 -1.18 16.26
C ASP A 286 1.92 0.03 17.25
N ASP A 287 0.79 0.66 17.61
CA ASP A 287 0.72 1.88 18.45
C ASP A 287 0.26 1.63 19.92
N SER A 288 1.11 1.04 20.77
CA SER A 288 1.05 1.03 22.25
C SER A 288 -0.33 0.88 22.93
N GLU A 289 -0.73 -0.38 23.17
CA GLU A 289 -1.98 -0.75 23.87
C GLU A 289 -2.21 -0.02 25.21
N THR A 290 -1.16 0.17 26.03
CA THR A 290 -1.29 0.72 27.38
C THR A 290 -1.80 2.16 27.39
N ALA A 291 -1.34 3.00 26.45
CA ALA A 291 -1.82 4.39 26.34
C ALA A 291 -3.26 4.42 25.82
N ASN A 292 -3.55 3.58 24.82
CA ASN A 292 -4.86 3.44 24.20
C ASN A 292 -5.93 2.93 25.17
N TRP A 293 -5.57 2.05 26.11
CA TRP A 293 -6.49 1.55 27.14
C TRP A 293 -6.88 2.64 28.14
N ILE A 294 -5.93 3.45 28.58
CA ILE A 294 -6.16 4.54 29.56
C ILE A 294 -7.07 5.62 28.95
N SER A 295 -6.83 6.03 27.69
CA SER A 295 -7.62 7.09 27.04
C SER A 295 -9.06 6.67 26.70
N ALA A 296 -9.29 5.38 26.48
CA ALA A 296 -10.61 4.83 26.19
C ALA A 296 -11.49 4.69 27.46
N ASN A 297 -10.95 4.10 28.54
CA ASN A 297 -11.76 3.65 29.67
C ASN A 297 -11.95 4.70 30.78
N THR A 298 -11.00 5.61 30.97
CA THR A 298 -10.96 6.54 32.12
C THR A 298 -10.65 7.97 31.70
N LYS A 299 -11.43 8.95 32.20
CA LYS A 299 -11.22 10.38 31.91
C LYS A 299 -11.44 11.24 33.16
N GLU A 300 -10.83 12.42 33.22
CA GLU A 300 -10.98 13.35 34.34
C GLU A 300 -12.11 14.36 34.07
N CYS A 301 -12.90 14.69 35.09
CA CYS A 301 -13.99 15.66 34.96
C CYS A 301 -13.45 17.07 34.63
N PRO A 302 -13.88 17.72 33.54
CA PRO A 302 -13.31 19.00 33.09
C PRO A 302 -13.52 20.16 34.08
N LYS A 303 -14.45 20.02 35.03
CA LYS A 303 -14.76 21.02 36.09
C LYS A 303 -14.13 20.72 37.45
N CYS A 304 -13.75 19.47 37.74
CA CYS A 304 -13.30 19.11 39.10
C CYS A 304 -12.19 18.05 39.21
N VAL A 305 -11.62 17.61 38.08
CA VAL A 305 -10.49 16.67 37.95
C VAL A 305 -10.71 15.31 38.64
N SER A 306 -11.94 15.02 39.07
CA SER A 306 -12.31 13.68 39.54
C SER A 306 -12.28 12.71 38.38
N THR A 307 -11.57 11.59 38.52
CA THR A 307 -11.62 10.48 37.58
C THR A 307 -13.06 9.97 37.44
N ILE A 308 -13.47 9.68 36.21
CA ILE A 308 -14.76 9.15 35.80
C ILE A 308 -14.49 7.96 34.86
N GLU A 309 -15.22 6.88 35.11
CA GLU A 309 -15.30 5.68 34.28
C GLU A 309 -16.64 5.70 33.51
N LYS A 310 -16.66 5.24 32.25
CA LYS A 310 -17.90 5.22 31.45
C LYS A 310 -18.82 4.10 31.95
N ASN A 311 -19.98 4.47 32.49
CA ASN A 311 -20.90 3.53 33.16
C ASN A 311 -22.27 3.34 32.47
N GLY A 312 -22.39 3.78 31.22
CA GLY A 312 -23.62 3.73 30.41
C GLY A 312 -23.31 3.80 28.92
N GLY A 313 -24.31 3.52 28.07
CA GLY A 313 -24.12 3.42 26.62
C GLY A 313 -23.83 4.77 25.95
N CYS A 314 -24.48 5.82 26.44
CA CYS A 314 -24.46 7.16 25.85
C CYS A 314 -23.13 7.91 26.06
N ASN A 315 -22.85 8.89 25.19
CA ASN A 315 -21.73 9.83 25.35
C ASN A 315 -22.03 11.03 26.28
N HIS A 316 -23.29 11.22 26.70
CA HIS A 316 -23.68 12.20 27.73
C HIS A 316 -23.24 11.70 29.12
N MET A 317 -22.37 12.45 29.81
CA MET A 317 -21.85 12.07 31.13
C MET A 317 -22.08 13.15 32.19
N THR A 318 -22.77 12.79 33.28
CA THR A 318 -22.96 13.65 34.47
C THR A 318 -21.93 13.29 35.57
N CYS A 319 -21.11 14.25 35.98
CA CYS A 319 -20.12 14.02 37.05
C CYS A 319 -20.79 13.81 38.43
N ARG A 320 -20.62 12.63 39.03
CA ARG A 320 -21.14 12.29 40.37
C ARG A 320 -20.73 13.24 41.49
N LYS A 321 -19.56 13.91 41.37
CA LYS A 321 -18.99 14.80 42.40
C LYS A 321 -19.48 16.25 42.31
N CYS A 322 -19.63 16.80 41.10
CA CYS A 322 -19.95 18.23 40.88
C CYS A 322 -21.20 18.49 40.02
N ARG A 323 -21.93 17.44 39.61
CA ARG A 323 -23.13 17.47 38.75
C ARG A 323 -22.97 18.29 37.46
N HIS A 324 -21.77 18.27 36.89
CA HIS A 324 -21.51 18.88 35.59
C HIS A 324 -21.73 17.86 34.47
N GLU A 325 -22.46 18.28 33.44
CA GLU A 325 -22.82 17.48 32.26
C GLU A 325 -21.89 17.85 31.09
N PHE A 326 -21.20 16.85 30.56
CA PHE A 326 -20.20 17.02 29.52
C PHE A 326 -20.23 15.84 28.53
N CYS A 327 -19.72 16.09 27.32
CA CYS A 327 -19.58 15.05 26.30
C CYS A 327 -18.30 14.23 26.56
N TRP A 328 -18.43 12.90 26.63
CA TRP A 328 -17.30 11.98 26.84
C TRP A 328 -16.21 12.07 25.75
N MET A 329 -16.55 12.56 24.55
CA MET A 329 -15.64 12.56 23.39
C MET A 329 -14.76 13.80 23.28
N CYS A 330 -15.30 14.99 23.57
CA CYS A 330 -14.57 16.26 23.47
C CYS A 330 -14.27 16.93 24.82
N MET A 331 -14.87 16.44 25.91
CA MET A 331 -14.82 17.05 27.26
C MET A 331 -15.46 18.45 27.35
N GLY A 332 -16.13 18.91 26.28
CA GLY A 332 -16.93 20.14 26.25
C GLY A 332 -18.31 19.99 26.90
N VAL A 333 -18.99 21.11 27.13
CA VAL A 333 -20.26 21.17 27.86
C VAL A 333 -21.39 20.54 27.05
N TRP A 334 -22.24 19.74 27.70
CA TRP A 334 -23.31 19.03 26.98
C TRP A 334 -24.35 19.96 26.34
N SER A 335 -24.69 21.08 26.99
CA SER A 335 -25.69 22.04 26.50
C SER A 335 -25.39 22.64 25.13
N GLU A 336 -24.11 22.72 24.72
CA GLU A 336 -23.71 23.23 23.41
C GLU A 336 -23.96 22.22 22.28
N HIS A 337 -23.99 20.91 22.60
CA HIS A 337 -24.21 19.82 21.64
C HIS A 337 -25.68 19.72 21.15
N GLY A 338 -26.61 20.49 21.75
CA GLY A 338 -28.02 20.54 21.36
C GLY A 338 -28.36 21.65 20.34
N THR A 339 -27.50 22.65 20.16
CA THR A 339 -27.76 23.82 19.29
C THR A 339 -26.60 24.22 18.40
N SER A 340 -25.36 23.82 18.73
CA SER A 340 -24.21 23.94 17.84
C SER A 340 -23.92 22.59 17.19
N TRP A 341 -23.58 22.60 15.89
CA TRP A 341 -23.23 21.39 15.15
C TRP A 341 -22.22 20.51 15.89
N TYR A 342 -22.41 19.18 15.83
CA TYR A 342 -21.48 18.13 16.31
C TYR A 342 -20.12 18.15 15.55
N ASN A 343 -19.36 19.23 15.66
CA ASN A 343 -18.08 19.42 14.95
C ASN A 343 -16.92 18.70 15.63
N CYS A 344 -17.09 18.26 16.88
CA CYS A 344 -16.11 17.45 17.60
C CYS A 344 -15.76 16.13 16.89
N ASN A 345 -16.58 15.63 15.97
CA ASN A 345 -16.40 14.34 15.31
C ASN A 345 -15.94 14.45 13.84
N ARG A 346 -15.75 15.67 13.32
CA ARG A 346 -14.95 15.95 12.12
C ARG A 346 -13.51 16.18 12.56
N PHE A 347 -12.52 15.71 11.79
CA PHE A 347 -11.12 16.03 12.04
C PHE A 347 -10.73 17.33 11.32
N GLU A 348 -10.62 18.42 12.07
CA GLU A 348 -10.11 19.69 11.55
C GLU A 348 -8.58 19.68 11.53
N GLU A 349 -8.02 19.46 10.34
CA GLU A 349 -6.60 19.66 10.10
C GLU A 349 -6.29 21.17 10.16
N LYS A 350 -5.66 21.60 11.25
CA LYS A 350 -5.17 22.98 11.40
C LYS A 350 -4.37 23.39 10.17
N SER A 351 -4.73 24.53 9.60
CA SER A 351 -4.06 25.07 8.41
C SER A 351 -2.58 25.28 8.67
N GLY A 352 -1.75 25.07 7.64
CA GLY A 352 -0.30 24.91 7.77
C GLY A 352 0.51 26.17 8.12
N SER A 353 -0.06 27.17 8.80
CA SER A 353 0.68 28.33 9.33
C SER A 353 1.64 27.93 10.46
N ASP A 354 1.19 27.03 11.33
CA ASP A 354 1.82 26.75 12.63
C ASP A 354 2.73 25.50 12.59
N ALA A 355 2.55 24.64 11.59
CA ALA A 355 3.19 23.33 11.47
C ALA A 355 4.64 23.40 10.93
N ARG A 356 5.49 24.26 11.51
CA ARG A 356 6.89 24.44 11.10
C ARG A 356 7.84 23.32 11.55
N ASP A 357 7.43 22.49 12.50
CA ASP A 357 8.28 21.44 13.08
C ASP A 357 8.00 20.03 12.53
N ALA A 358 9.06 19.23 12.41
CA ALA A 358 8.93 17.78 12.20
C ALA A 358 8.22 17.11 13.38
N GLN A 359 8.44 17.61 14.61
CA GLN A 359 7.70 17.19 15.81
C GLN A 359 6.22 17.56 15.72
N ALA A 360 5.87 18.71 15.10
CA ALA A 360 4.48 19.09 14.87
C ALA A 360 3.79 18.16 13.85
N LYS A 361 4.45 17.77 12.76
CA LYS A 361 3.88 16.77 11.82
C LYS A 361 3.74 15.37 12.44
N SER A 362 4.68 14.96 13.29
CA SER A 362 4.56 13.69 14.04
C SER A 362 3.41 13.75 15.06
N ARG A 363 3.25 14.89 15.75
CA ARG A 363 2.09 15.15 16.62
C ARG A 363 0.79 15.15 15.83
N GLN A 364 0.68 15.86 14.71
CA GLN A 364 -0.53 15.90 13.87
C GLN A 364 -0.93 14.50 13.36
N SER A 365 0.02 13.65 13.00
CA SER A 365 -0.26 12.25 12.62
C SER A 365 -0.75 11.40 13.80
N LEU A 366 -0.22 11.64 15.00
CA LEU A 366 -0.65 10.98 16.24
C LEU A 366 -2.01 11.51 16.72
N GLU A 367 -2.26 12.81 16.63
CA GLU A 367 -3.52 13.49 16.91
C GLU A 367 -4.61 13.00 15.97
N ARG A 368 -4.33 12.85 14.66
CA ARG A 368 -5.24 12.21 13.70
C ARG A 368 -5.53 10.77 14.10
N TYR A 369 -4.51 9.97 14.38
CA TYR A 369 -4.71 8.58 14.83
C TYR A 369 -5.57 8.52 16.11
N LEU A 370 -5.20 9.25 17.16
CA LEU A 370 -5.94 9.31 18.42
C LEU A 370 -7.37 9.85 18.25
N HIS A 371 -7.62 10.78 17.31
CA HIS A 371 -8.97 11.25 17.01
C HIS A 371 -9.86 10.12 16.49
N TYR A 372 -9.42 9.40 15.45
CA TYR A 372 -10.20 8.29 14.88
C TYR A 372 -10.19 7.04 15.79
N TYR A 373 -9.09 6.76 16.50
CA TYR A 373 -8.96 5.63 17.44
C TYR A 373 -9.87 5.79 18.66
N ASN A 374 -9.86 6.94 19.34
CA ASN A 374 -10.74 7.12 20.50
C ASN A 374 -12.23 7.02 20.12
N ARG A 375 -12.61 7.33 18.88
CA ARG A 375 -13.98 7.14 18.36
C ARG A 375 -14.27 5.67 18.07
N TYR A 376 -13.39 4.98 17.34
CA TYR A 376 -13.44 3.53 17.14
C TYR A 376 -13.62 2.77 18.46
N ALA A 377 -12.75 3.06 19.45
CA ALA A 377 -12.78 2.44 20.77
C ALA A 377 -14.03 2.82 21.59
N ASN A 378 -14.51 4.07 21.50
CA ASN A 378 -15.74 4.48 22.18
C ASN A 378 -16.98 3.75 21.65
N HIS A 379 -17.13 3.59 20.32
CA HIS A 379 -18.25 2.83 19.77
C HIS A 379 -18.14 1.33 20.11
N GLU A 380 -16.93 0.76 20.17
CA GLU A 380 -16.74 -0.60 20.66
C GLU A 380 -17.09 -0.75 22.16
N GLN A 381 -16.71 0.20 23.01
CA GLN A 381 -17.05 0.17 24.44
C GLN A 381 -18.56 0.34 24.65
N SER A 382 -19.18 1.31 23.98
CA SER A 382 -20.64 1.51 24.03
C SER A 382 -21.40 0.30 23.49
N ALA A 383 -20.96 -0.35 22.40
CA ALA A 383 -21.63 -1.55 21.90
C ALA A 383 -21.57 -2.74 22.89
N LYS A 384 -20.51 -2.83 23.72
CA LYS A 384 -20.43 -3.80 24.83
C LYS A 384 -21.41 -3.42 25.96
N LEU A 385 -21.47 -2.14 26.34
CA LEU A 385 -22.40 -1.65 27.37
C LEU A 385 -23.87 -1.74 26.94
N ASP A 386 -24.18 -1.50 25.67
CA ASP A 386 -25.53 -1.63 25.09
C ASP A 386 -26.01 -3.09 25.07
N LYS A 387 -25.09 -4.06 25.02
CA LYS A 387 -25.41 -5.49 25.18
C LYS A 387 -25.77 -5.84 26.63
N ASP A 388 -25.17 -5.17 27.62
CA ASP A 388 -25.64 -5.25 29.00
C ASP A 388 -26.95 -4.49 29.21
N ILE A 389 -27.22 -3.42 28.45
CA ILE A 389 -28.53 -2.76 28.41
C ILE A 389 -29.57 -3.72 27.80
N TYR A 390 -29.25 -4.49 26.75
CA TYR A 390 -30.15 -5.50 26.18
C TYR A 390 -30.64 -6.51 27.23
N LEU A 391 -29.70 -7.10 28.00
CA LEU A 391 -30.00 -8.06 29.07
C LEU A 391 -30.75 -7.44 30.28
N LYS A 392 -30.67 -6.11 30.45
CA LYS A 392 -31.51 -5.35 31.39
C LYS A 392 -32.87 -5.00 30.78
N THR A 393 -32.93 -4.76 29.49
CA THR A 393 -34.14 -4.41 28.72
C THR A 393 -35.10 -5.58 28.66
N GLU A 394 -34.64 -6.82 28.49
CA GLU A 394 -35.49 -8.02 28.63
C GLU A 394 -36.22 -8.03 30.00
N LYS A 395 -35.48 -7.67 31.07
CA LYS A 395 -36.04 -7.56 32.43
C LYS A 395 -36.95 -6.33 32.58
N LYS A 396 -36.64 -5.19 31.94
CA LYS A 396 -37.56 -4.03 31.84
C LYS A 396 -38.85 -4.42 31.12
N MET A 397 -38.80 -5.22 30.05
CA MET A 397 -39.97 -5.70 29.29
C MET A 397 -40.87 -6.59 30.16
N GLN A 398 -40.29 -7.55 30.88
CA GLN A 398 -41.01 -8.38 31.86
C GLN A 398 -41.61 -7.53 33.00
N GLN A 399 -40.90 -6.51 33.48
CA GLN A 399 -41.42 -5.59 34.50
C GLN A 399 -42.56 -4.70 33.97
N LEU A 400 -42.48 -4.21 32.72
CA LEU A 400 -43.55 -3.44 32.08
C LEU A 400 -44.81 -4.29 31.88
N GLN A 401 -44.67 -5.52 31.39
CA GLN A 401 -45.79 -6.47 31.30
C GLN A 401 -46.49 -6.66 32.66
N ASN A 402 -45.72 -6.85 33.73
CA ASN A 402 -46.26 -7.07 35.08
C ASN A 402 -46.79 -5.80 35.78
N THR A 403 -46.33 -4.61 35.43
CA THR A 403 -46.62 -3.37 36.18
C THR A 403 -47.61 -2.45 35.48
N THR A 404 -47.54 -2.34 34.15
CA THR A 404 -48.44 -1.48 33.34
C THR A 404 -49.36 -2.28 32.42
N GLY A 405 -49.31 -3.62 32.46
CA GLY A 405 -50.25 -4.50 31.76
C GLY A 405 -50.10 -4.54 30.24
N MET A 406 -49.00 -4.00 29.70
CA MET A 406 -48.74 -3.98 28.26
C MET A 406 -48.52 -5.40 27.72
N SER A 407 -49.08 -5.69 26.55
CA SER A 407 -48.94 -7.01 25.92
C SER A 407 -47.50 -7.28 25.45
N TRP A 408 -47.18 -8.57 25.20
CA TRP A 408 -45.86 -8.98 24.69
C TRP A 408 -45.49 -8.30 23.37
N ILE A 409 -46.46 -8.09 22.47
CA ILE A 409 -46.30 -7.37 21.20
C ILE A 409 -45.93 -5.90 21.47
N GLU A 410 -46.58 -5.27 22.44
CA GLU A 410 -46.41 -3.84 22.71
C GLU A 410 -45.07 -3.44 23.32
N VAL A 411 -44.28 -4.40 23.80
CA VAL A 411 -42.92 -4.17 24.34
C VAL A 411 -41.80 -4.56 23.36
N GLN A 412 -42.10 -5.21 22.22
CA GLN A 412 -41.08 -5.60 21.23
C GLN A 412 -40.29 -4.41 20.65
N PHE A 413 -40.85 -3.20 20.67
CA PHE A 413 -40.13 -2.00 20.20
C PHE A 413 -38.81 -1.76 20.95
N LEU A 414 -38.70 -2.20 22.21
CA LEU A 414 -37.47 -2.07 23.01
C LEU A 414 -36.36 -3.03 22.54
N ASP A 415 -36.72 -4.24 22.12
CA ASP A 415 -35.81 -5.21 21.50
C ASP A 415 -35.34 -4.71 20.13
N GLN A 416 -36.27 -4.30 19.27
CA GLN A 416 -35.97 -3.71 17.95
C GLN A 416 -35.09 -2.47 18.06
N ALA A 417 -35.38 -1.55 18.99
CA ALA A 417 -34.58 -0.36 19.25
C ALA A 417 -33.16 -0.70 19.71
N SER A 418 -32.99 -1.74 20.55
CA SER A 418 -31.67 -2.14 21.05
C SER A 418 -30.85 -2.86 19.98
N GLN A 419 -31.47 -3.69 19.14
CA GLN A 419 -30.82 -4.30 17.97
C GLN A 419 -30.39 -3.24 16.95
N ALA A 420 -31.26 -2.25 16.66
CA ALA A 420 -30.92 -1.14 15.79
C ALA A 420 -29.76 -0.30 16.34
N LEU A 421 -29.76 0.00 17.64
CA LEU A 421 -28.68 0.72 18.32
C LEU A 421 -27.34 -0.01 18.20
N GLN A 422 -27.30 -1.32 18.50
CA GLN A 422 -26.10 -2.16 18.36
C GLN A 422 -25.59 -2.21 16.91
N GLN A 423 -26.46 -2.42 15.92
CA GLN A 423 -26.10 -2.42 14.50
C GLN A 423 -25.54 -1.06 14.05
N CYS A 424 -26.16 0.05 14.46
CA CYS A 424 -25.69 1.39 14.11
C CYS A 424 -24.37 1.73 14.80
N ARG A 425 -24.14 1.32 16.06
CA ARG A 425 -22.84 1.47 16.73
C ARG A 425 -21.74 0.63 16.08
N GLN A 426 -22.03 -0.58 15.60
CA GLN A 426 -21.06 -1.39 14.87
C GLN A 426 -20.66 -0.72 13.54
N VAL A 427 -21.61 -0.18 12.78
CA VAL A 427 -21.30 0.62 11.58
C VAL A 427 -20.48 1.86 11.93
N LEU A 428 -20.87 2.65 12.95
CA LEU A 428 -20.15 3.84 13.38
C LEU A 428 -18.71 3.55 13.83
N LYS A 429 -18.48 2.43 14.55
CA LYS A 429 -17.12 1.95 14.87
C LYS A 429 -16.25 1.88 13.62
N TRP A 430 -16.74 1.25 12.56
CA TRP A 430 -15.96 1.02 11.34
C TRP A 430 -15.94 2.19 10.37
N THR A 431 -16.90 3.13 10.42
CA THR A 431 -16.81 4.38 9.64
C THR A 431 -15.63 5.24 10.08
N TYR A 432 -15.22 5.27 11.35
CA TYR A 432 -13.99 5.98 11.77
C TYR A 432 -12.71 5.28 11.30
N ALA A 433 -12.66 3.95 11.34
CA ALA A 433 -11.54 3.19 10.78
C ALA A 433 -11.41 3.38 9.26
N PHE A 434 -12.54 3.54 8.56
CA PHE A 434 -12.58 3.88 7.13
C PHE A 434 -12.13 5.33 6.88
N ALA A 435 -12.75 6.30 7.57
CA ALA A 435 -12.47 7.73 7.44
C ALA A 435 -11.00 8.10 7.72
N TYR A 436 -10.32 7.38 8.62
CA TYR A 436 -8.89 7.57 8.85
C TYR A 436 -8.07 7.49 7.55
N TYR A 437 -8.40 6.55 6.65
CA TYR A 437 -7.73 6.34 5.36
C TYR A 437 -8.31 7.14 4.19
N LEU A 438 -9.45 7.82 4.36
CA LEU A 438 -10.03 8.67 3.32
C LEU A 438 -9.21 9.95 3.12
N ALA A 439 -9.00 10.34 1.86
CA ALA A 439 -8.32 11.57 1.47
C ALA A 439 -9.34 12.69 1.23
N ARG A 440 -9.21 13.81 1.97
CA ARG A 440 -10.25 14.85 2.07
C ARG A 440 -10.64 15.44 0.71
N ASN A 441 -11.93 15.31 0.37
CA ASN A 441 -12.59 15.85 -0.82
C ASN A 441 -14.12 15.93 -0.58
N ASN A 442 -14.89 16.44 -1.54
CA ASN A 442 -16.35 16.62 -1.40
C ASN A 442 -17.11 15.34 -1.00
N LEU A 443 -16.73 14.17 -1.53
CA LEU A 443 -17.35 12.88 -1.16
C LEU A 443 -17.04 12.49 0.28
N THR A 444 -15.84 12.82 0.79
CA THR A 444 -15.51 12.57 2.20
C THR A 444 -16.23 13.53 3.14
N GLU A 445 -16.52 14.76 2.70
CA GLU A 445 -17.28 15.72 3.51
C GLU A 445 -18.75 15.30 3.60
N ILE A 446 -19.35 14.82 2.49
CA ILE A 446 -20.66 14.14 2.48
C ILE A 446 -20.67 12.90 3.37
N PHE A 447 -19.62 12.06 3.31
CA PHE A 447 -19.50 10.89 4.18
C PHE A 447 -19.41 11.26 5.67
N GLU A 448 -18.58 12.25 6.04
CA GLU A 448 -18.45 12.73 7.41
C GLU A 448 -19.76 13.37 7.93
N ASP A 449 -20.48 14.10 7.09
CA ASP A 449 -21.77 14.70 7.47
C ASP A 449 -22.87 13.61 7.64
N ASN A 450 -22.88 12.58 6.79
CA ASN A 450 -23.72 11.39 6.98
C ASN A 450 -23.35 10.58 8.24
N GLN A 451 -22.05 10.46 8.55
CA GLN A 451 -21.53 9.78 9.74
C GLN A 451 -21.98 10.51 11.02
N LYS A 452 -21.80 11.83 11.06
CA LYS A 452 -22.19 12.75 12.15
C LYS A 452 -23.68 12.69 12.46
N ASP A 453 -24.52 12.63 11.43
CA ASP A 453 -25.98 12.56 11.59
C ASP A 453 -26.44 11.17 12.10
N LEU A 454 -25.84 10.09 11.61
CA LEU A 454 -26.05 8.74 12.14
C LEU A 454 -25.61 8.63 13.61
N GLU A 455 -24.49 9.25 13.99
CA GLU A 455 -24.01 9.28 15.37
C GLU A 455 -24.96 10.07 16.28
N MET A 456 -25.41 11.25 15.85
CA MET A 456 -26.41 12.04 16.56
C MET A 456 -27.72 11.25 16.76
N ALA A 457 -28.18 10.51 15.74
CA ALA A 457 -29.35 9.64 15.87
C ALA A 457 -29.13 8.53 16.93
N VAL A 458 -27.95 7.89 16.91
CA VAL A 458 -27.56 6.82 17.84
C VAL A 458 -27.46 7.28 19.28
N GLU A 459 -26.81 8.42 19.57
CA GLU A 459 -26.68 8.89 20.95
C GLU A 459 -28.03 9.37 21.51
N ASN A 460 -28.89 10.01 20.70
CA ASN A 460 -30.26 10.33 21.08
C ASN A 460 -31.06 9.07 21.47
N LEU A 461 -31.00 8.00 20.65
CA LEU A 461 -31.68 6.74 20.98
C LEU A 461 -31.08 6.06 22.22
N SER A 462 -29.75 6.16 22.40
CA SER A 462 -29.03 5.63 23.56
C SER A 462 -29.45 6.32 24.86
N GLU A 463 -29.68 7.64 24.85
CA GLU A 463 -30.14 8.39 26.02
C GLU A 463 -31.56 7.97 26.46
N MET A 464 -32.44 7.60 25.52
CA MET A 464 -33.78 7.11 25.85
C MET A 464 -33.76 5.80 26.65
N PHE A 465 -32.77 4.92 26.43
CA PHE A 465 -32.63 3.66 27.19
C PHE A 465 -32.20 3.86 28.65
N GLU A 466 -31.48 4.93 28.95
CA GLU A 466 -31.00 5.27 30.30
C GLU A 466 -32.09 5.95 31.16
N LYS A 467 -33.23 6.35 30.56
CA LYS A 467 -34.36 6.98 31.29
C LYS A 467 -35.09 5.99 32.24
N PRO A 468 -35.73 6.50 33.32
CA PRO A 468 -36.52 5.70 34.25
C PRO A 468 -37.69 4.95 33.58
N ILE A 469 -38.03 3.77 34.11
CA ILE A 469 -39.00 2.84 33.49
C ILE A 469 -40.42 3.45 33.48
N ASP A 470 -40.76 4.21 34.51
CA ASP A 470 -42.00 5.00 34.66
C ASP A 470 -42.21 6.03 33.54
N GLN A 471 -41.14 6.47 32.86
CA GLN A 471 -41.20 7.46 31.79
C GLN A 471 -41.21 6.82 30.39
N LEU A 472 -40.77 5.57 30.26
CA LEU A 472 -40.69 4.88 28.95
C LEU A 472 -42.06 4.71 28.27
N GLN A 473 -43.15 4.60 29.04
CA GLN A 473 -44.49 4.39 28.47
C GLN A 473 -44.96 5.58 27.62
N GLY A 474 -44.64 6.81 28.01
CA GLY A 474 -44.95 8.02 27.24
C GLY A 474 -44.02 8.24 26.04
N LEU A 475 -42.85 7.58 26.02
CA LEU A 475 -41.81 7.75 25.00
C LEU A 475 -41.88 6.72 23.86
N LYS A 476 -42.83 5.78 23.90
CA LYS A 476 -42.93 4.66 22.94
C LYS A 476 -42.91 5.11 21.47
N VAL A 477 -43.72 6.12 21.12
CA VAL A 477 -43.82 6.64 19.73
C VAL A 477 -42.48 7.27 19.30
N GLU A 478 -41.97 8.23 20.09
CA GLU A 478 -40.68 8.87 19.84
C GLU A 478 -39.54 7.84 19.70
N MET A 479 -39.52 6.81 20.55
CA MET A 479 -38.49 5.78 20.53
C MET A 479 -38.57 4.89 19.27
N MET A 480 -39.77 4.62 18.77
CA MET A 480 -39.99 3.94 17.48
C MET A 480 -39.57 4.83 16.30
N ASP A 481 -39.91 6.12 16.32
CA ASP A 481 -39.52 7.08 15.29
C ASP A 481 -37.98 7.25 15.22
N LYS A 482 -37.33 7.42 16.38
CA LYS A 482 -35.86 7.49 16.48
C LYS A 482 -35.19 6.19 16.03
N THR A 483 -35.79 5.03 16.32
CA THR A 483 -35.31 3.71 15.84
C THR A 483 -35.41 3.59 14.31
N SER A 484 -36.54 4.00 13.72
CA SER A 484 -36.74 4.08 12.28
C SER A 484 -35.73 5.03 11.62
N TYR A 485 -35.51 6.20 12.22
CA TYR A 485 -34.55 7.20 11.76
C TYR A 485 -33.10 6.70 11.80
N CYS A 486 -32.65 6.09 12.91
CA CYS A 486 -31.32 5.47 13.03
C CYS A 486 -31.10 4.44 11.91
N THR A 487 -32.09 3.56 11.70
CA THR A 487 -32.02 2.49 10.70
C THR A 487 -31.95 3.06 9.28
N LYS A 488 -32.76 4.08 8.97
CA LYS A 488 -32.73 4.80 7.68
C LYS A 488 -31.39 5.50 7.44
N ARG A 489 -30.84 6.23 8.41
CA ARG A 489 -29.53 6.92 8.24
C ARG A 489 -28.37 5.92 8.12
N ARG A 490 -28.42 4.76 8.80
CA ARG A 490 -27.47 3.66 8.60
C ARG A 490 -27.51 3.16 7.16
N ILE A 491 -28.70 2.83 6.65
CA ILE A 491 -28.91 2.37 5.28
C ILE A 491 -28.39 3.37 4.25
N ILE A 492 -28.69 4.67 4.43
CA ILE A 492 -28.21 5.73 3.52
C ILE A 492 -26.68 5.79 3.50
N LEU A 493 -26.02 5.81 4.67
CA LEU A 493 -24.55 5.83 4.75
C LEU A 493 -23.92 4.59 4.10
N LEU A 494 -24.50 3.40 4.32
CA LEU A 494 -23.99 2.16 3.73
C LEU A 494 -24.18 2.12 2.21
N ASN A 495 -25.31 2.60 1.68
CA ASN A 495 -25.55 2.67 0.23
C ASN A 495 -24.64 3.69 -0.45
N ASP A 496 -24.57 4.93 0.06
CA ASP A 496 -23.67 5.98 -0.45
C ASP A 496 -22.21 5.50 -0.47
N THR A 497 -21.74 4.88 0.61
CA THR A 497 -20.37 4.34 0.64
C THR A 497 -20.18 3.19 -0.35
N ALA A 498 -21.15 2.27 -0.46
CA ALA A 498 -21.09 1.14 -1.38
C ALA A 498 -21.22 1.55 -2.86
N GLU A 499 -21.88 2.67 -3.17
CA GLU A 499 -21.97 3.23 -4.52
C GLU A 499 -20.70 3.98 -4.89
N ASN A 500 -20.17 4.82 -4.00
CA ASN A 500 -18.88 5.50 -4.21
C ASN A 500 -17.69 4.51 -4.32
N LEU A 501 -17.74 3.35 -3.65
CA LEU A 501 -16.79 2.24 -3.85
C LEU A 501 -16.98 1.45 -5.16
N LYS A 502 -18.10 1.63 -5.87
CA LYS A 502 -18.36 1.02 -7.20
C LYS A 502 -18.08 1.98 -8.35
N GLN A 503 -18.19 3.29 -8.15
CA GLN A 503 -17.89 4.27 -9.19
C GLN A 503 -16.43 4.17 -9.64
N VAL A 504 -16.23 3.99 -10.95
CA VAL A 504 -14.90 4.00 -11.56
C VAL A 504 -14.62 5.42 -12.07
N GLN A 505 -13.54 6.02 -11.60
CA GLN A 505 -13.22 7.42 -11.88
C GLN A 505 -12.59 7.55 -13.29
N GLU A 506 -13.29 8.20 -14.21
CA GLU A 506 -12.81 8.39 -15.60
C GLU A 506 -11.95 9.65 -15.74
N TYR A 507 -10.76 9.50 -16.35
CA TYR A 507 -9.77 10.55 -16.59
C TYR A 507 -9.22 10.51 -18.02
N ASP A 508 -8.60 11.59 -18.49
CA ASP A 508 -7.81 11.55 -19.71
C ASP A 508 -6.47 10.84 -19.47
N VAL A 509 -5.82 11.16 -18.35
CA VAL A 509 -4.48 10.66 -17.99
C VAL A 509 -4.42 10.32 -16.50
N ILE A 510 -3.99 9.10 -16.16
CA ILE A 510 -3.60 8.75 -14.79
C ILE A 510 -2.08 8.84 -14.65
N ILE A 511 -1.62 9.48 -13.59
CA ILE A 511 -0.21 9.62 -13.23
C ILE A 511 0.04 8.82 -11.95
N VAL A 512 1.15 8.09 -11.86
CA VAL A 512 1.51 7.33 -10.65
C VAL A 512 2.77 7.89 -10.00
N GLY A 513 2.61 8.57 -8.87
CA GLY A 513 3.66 9.19 -8.05
C GLY A 513 3.73 10.72 -8.12
N ALA A 514 3.73 11.40 -6.96
CA ALA A 514 3.75 12.85 -6.80
C ALA A 514 5.16 13.40 -6.45
N GLY A 515 6.18 12.85 -7.12
CA GLY A 515 7.52 13.47 -7.18
C GLY A 515 7.61 14.52 -8.29
N PHE A 516 8.81 15.07 -8.52
CA PHE A 516 9.08 16.06 -9.58
C PHE A 516 8.45 15.67 -10.94
N SER A 517 8.60 14.42 -11.38
CA SER A 517 8.00 13.92 -12.62
C SER A 517 6.49 14.07 -12.67
N GLY A 518 5.78 13.65 -11.61
CA GLY A 518 4.32 13.66 -11.57
C GLY A 518 3.75 15.08 -11.54
N ILE A 519 4.26 15.95 -10.68
CA ILE A 519 3.80 17.34 -10.60
C ILE A 519 4.16 18.14 -11.85
N SER A 520 5.33 17.88 -12.44
CA SER A 520 5.78 18.52 -13.69
C SER A 520 4.92 18.09 -14.89
N THR A 521 4.43 16.84 -14.89
CA THR A 521 3.46 16.31 -15.87
C THR A 521 2.06 16.89 -15.64
N LEU A 522 1.53 16.82 -14.41
CA LEU A 522 0.18 17.30 -14.05
C LEU A 522 -0.01 18.78 -14.41
N TYR A 523 0.94 19.65 -14.03
CA TYR A 523 0.91 21.08 -14.35
C TYR A 523 0.83 21.34 -15.86
N ARG A 524 1.53 20.55 -16.68
CA ARG A 524 1.49 20.66 -18.15
C ARG A 524 0.16 20.17 -18.71
N LEU A 525 -0.30 18.98 -18.32
CA LEU A 525 -1.58 18.43 -18.77
C LEU A 525 -2.76 19.35 -18.42
N ARG A 526 -2.74 19.99 -17.24
CA ARG A 526 -3.71 21.03 -16.86
C ARG A 526 -3.65 22.28 -17.74
N LYS A 527 -2.47 22.71 -18.21
CA LYS A 527 -2.35 23.82 -19.17
C LYS A 527 -2.84 23.46 -20.58
N GLU A 528 -2.83 22.18 -20.94
CA GLU A 528 -3.43 21.63 -22.17
C GLU A 528 -4.93 21.27 -22.00
N GLY A 529 -5.54 21.58 -20.85
CA GLY A 529 -6.96 21.34 -20.57
C GLY A 529 -7.36 19.88 -20.33
N LEU A 530 -6.40 18.97 -20.13
CA LEU A 530 -6.64 17.54 -19.95
C LEU A 530 -6.96 17.19 -18.49
N LYS A 531 -7.98 16.35 -18.28
CA LYS A 531 -8.40 15.86 -16.96
C LYS A 531 -7.42 14.79 -16.46
N ALA A 532 -6.31 15.23 -15.88
CA ALA A 532 -5.24 14.39 -15.36
C ALA A 532 -5.25 14.30 -13.83
N HIS A 533 -4.87 13.14 -13.27
CA HIS A 533 -4.92 12.90 -11.82
C HIS A 533 -3.75 12.03 -11.34
N ILE A 534 -3.21 12.31 -10.14
CA ILE A 534 -2.09 11.55 -9.55
C ILE A 534 -2.58 10.60 -8.44
N PHE A 535 -2.15 9.34 -8.49
CA PHE A 535 -2.15 8.45 -7.32
C PHE A 535 -0.75 8.39 -6.70
N GLU A 536 -0.63 8.68 -5.40
CA GLU A 536 0.63 8.64 -4.66
C GLU A 536 0.50 7.81 -3.37
N SER A 537 1.49 6.95 -3.15
CA SER A 537 1.66 6.10 -1.96
C SER A 537 1.93 6.85 -0.65
N ALA A 538 2.56 8.01 -0.73
CA ALA A 538 2.86 8.89 0.39
C ALA A 538 1.62 9.65 0.89
N SER A 539 1.72 10.25 2.07
CA SER A 539 0.70 11.17 2.61
C SER A 539 0.85 12.63 2.14
N ASP A 540 1.90 12.95 1.38
CA ASP A 540 2.25 14.32 0.96
C ASP A 540 3.16 14.30 -0.28
N PHE A 541 3.36 15.47 -0.91
CA PHE A 541 4.29 15.65 -2.03
C PHE A 541 5.76 15.40 -1.63
N GLY A 542 6.64 15.27 -2.64
CA GLY A 542 8.10 15.27 -2.46
C GLY A 542 8.83 14.14 -3.17
N GLY A 543 8.11 13.10 -3.61
CA GLY A 543 8.72 11.94 -4.25
C GLY A 543 9.81 11.31 -3.40
N VAL A 544 11.06 11.29 -3.90
CA VAL A 544 12.23 10.76 -3.16
C VAL A 544 12.45 11.47 -1.81
N TRP A 545 12.14 12.76 -1.72
CA TRP A 545 12.34 13.62 -0.53
C TRP A 545 11.25 13.44 0.54
N TYR A 546 10.11 12.84 0.20
CA TYR A 546 9.14 12.41 1.21
C TYR A 546 9.68 11.23 2.03
N TRP A 547 10.34 10.26 1.40
CA TRP A 547 10.71 8.99 2.03
C TRP A 547 12.13 8.97 2.60
N ASN A 548 13.11 9.54 1.89
CA ASN A 548 14.49 9.55 2.34
C ASN A 548 14.68 10.67 3.38
N ARG A 549 14.65 10.29 4.66
CA ARG A 549 14.76 11.20 5.83
C ARG A 549 15.95 10.91 6.73
N TYR A 550 16.97 10.23 6.18
CA TYR A 550 18.18 9.87 6.92
C TYR A 550 19.05 11.11 7.23
N PRO A 551 19.87 11.07 8.30
CA PRO A 551 20.79 12.17 8.65
C PRO A 551 21.67 12.58 7.47
N GLY A 552 21.72 13.89 7.18
CA GLY A 552 22.53 14.45 6.11
C GLY A 552 21.93 14.31 4.70
N ALA A 553 20.71 13.77 4.56
CA ALA A 553 20.01 13.67 3.27
C ALA A 553 19.87 15.03 2.58
N ARG A 554 20.60 15.22 1.48
CA ARG A 554 20.66 16.48 0.71
C ARG A 554 20.91 16.26 -0.78
N VAL A 555 20.67 17.31 -1.56
CA VAL A 555 20.93 17.33 -3.01
C VAL A 555 22.43 17.30 -3.31
N ASP A 556 22.79 16.79 -4.48
CA ASP A 556 24.13 16.90 -5.08
C ASP A 556 24.16 17.80 -6.34
N SER A 557 23.00 18.17 -6.88
CA SER A 557 22.86 19.30 -7.81
C SER A 557 22.76 20.62 -7.03
N GLU A 558 23.57 21.62 -7.35
CA GLU A 558 23.52 22.92 -6.67
C GLU A 558 22.29 23.76 -7.05
N THR A 559 21.84 24.62 -6.14
CA THR A 559 20.90 25.71 -6.40
C THR A 559 21.41 26.58 -7.58
N PRO A 560 20.55 27.08 -8.49
CA PRO A 560 19.10 26.87 -8.60
C PRO A 560 18.72 25.62 -9.40
N PHE A 561 19.68 24.77 -9.82
CA PHE A 561 19.45 23.73 -10.83
C PHE A 561 18.61 22.56 -10.33
N TYR A 562 18.52 22.34 -9.01
CA TYR A 562 17.67 21.29 -8.44
C TYR A 562 16.23 21.75 -8.11
N GLN A 563 15.61 22.49 -9.03
CA GLN A 563 14.27 23.04 -8.87
C GLN A 563 13.51 23.00 -10.22
N LEU A 564 12.20 23.22 -10.20
CA LEU A 564 11.39 23.33 -11.42
C LEU A 564 11.58 24.71 -12.09
N ASN A 565 11.75 24.71 -13.41
CA ASN A 565 11.77 25.90 -14.27
C ASN A 565 10.32 26.38 -14.54
N ILE A 566 9.55 26.57 -13.47
CA ILE A 566 8.19 27.10 -13.50
C ILE A 566 8.25 28.53 -12.92
N PRO A 567 8.10 29.58 -13.75
CA PRO A 567 8.25 30.98 -13.30
C PRO A 567 7.32 31.39 -12.16
N GLU A 568 6.13 30.80 -12.09
CA GLU A 568 5.18 30.99 -10.99
C GLU A 568 5.79 30.57 -9.64
N VAL A 569 6.52 29.43 -9.64
CA VAL A 569 7.14 28.82 -8.45
C VAL A 569 8.45 29.49 -8.06
N TYR A 570 9.40 29.64 -8.99
CA TYR A 570 10.77 30.04 -8.60
C TYR A 570 10.91 31.54 -8.30
N LYS A 571 9.99 32.39 -8.74
CA LYS A 571 10.03 33.83 -8.41
C LYS A 571 9.86 34.04 -6.91
N SER A 572 8.93 33.32 -6.30
CA SER A 572 8.52 33.43 -4.90
C SER A 572 9.36 32.57 -3.93
N TRP A 573 9.96 31.47 -4.37
CA TRP A 573 10.85 30.63 -3.55
C TRP A 573 12.30 31.13 -3.48
N SER A 574 13.03 30.91 -2.38
CA SER A 574 14.48 31.08 -2.28
C SER A 574 15.08 30.05 -1.33
N PHE A 575 16.18 29.39 -1.71
CA PHE A 575 16.87 28.37 -0.92
C PHE A 575 17.94 28.97 -0.02
N SER A 576 18.02 28.56 1.24
CA SER A 576 19.02 29.03 2.22
C SER A 576 20.43 28.51 2.00
N LYS A 577 20.61 27.46 1.18
CA LYS A 577 21.87 26.70 1.00
C LYS A 577 22.20 26.49 -0.48
N ARG A 578 23.50 26.32 -0.79
CA ARG A 578 23.97 25.87 -2.11
C ARG A 578 23.53 24.43 -2.43
N PHE A 579 23.49 23.57 -1.41
CA PHE A 579 22.93 22.23 -1.48
C PHE A 579 21.86 22.04 -0.40
N PRO A 580 20.60 22.41 -0.70
CA PRO A 580 19.44 22.16 0.15
C PRO A 580 19.34 20.73 0.66
N ASP A 581 18.85 20.58 1.90
CA ASP A 581 18.58 19.28 2.50
C ASP A 581 17.12 18.84 2.32
N HIS A 582 16.82 17.62 2.75
CA HIS A 582 15.50 17.02 2.63
C HIS A 582 14.40 17.74 3.43
N ILE A 583 14.72 18.61 4.41
CA ILE A 583 13.71 19.44 5.10
C ILE A 583 13.28 20.55 4.15
N GLU A 584 14.25 21.34 3.71
CA GLU A 584 14.07 22.46 2.79
C GLU A 584 13.47 22.05 1.44
N LEU A 585 13.80 20.84 0.94
CA LEU A 585 13.13 20.29 -0.24
C LEU A 585 11.64 20.00 0.00
N ARG A 586 11.24 19.47 1.16
CA ARG A 586 9.82 19.22 1.46
C ARG A 586 9.04 20.53 1.61
N GLU A 587 9.66 21.58 2.14
CA GLU A 587 9.10 22.93 2.16
C GLU A 587 8.93 23.50 0.74
N TYR A 588 9.92 23.30 -0.14
CA TYR A 588 9.82 23.65 -1.55
C TYR A 588 8.69 22.91 -2.29
N PHE A 589 8.47 21.63 -2.02
CA PHE A 589 7.32 20.88 -2.57
C PHE A 589 5.97 21.40 -2.04
N ALA A 590 5.87 21.77 -0.76
CA ALA A 590 4.68 22.43 -0.21
C ALA A 590 4.45 23.83 -0.82
N HIS A 591 5.52 24.56 -1.13
CA HIS A 591 5.45 25.82 -1.86
C HIS A 591 4.99 25.65 -3.32
N ILE A 592 5.44 24.60 -4.02
CA ILE A 592 4.93 24.25 -5.36
C ILE A 592 3.42 23.97 -5.30
N ASP A 593 2.98 23.14 -4.36
CA ASP A 593 1.56 22.81 -4.17
C ASP A 593 0.72 24.08 -3.91
N LYS A 594 1.14 24.92 -2.96
CA LYS A 594 0.51 26.22 -2.67
C LYS A 594 0.48 27.17 -3.87
N THR A 595 1.48 27.12 -4.74
CA THR A 595 1.61 28.06 -5.87
C THR A 595 0.85 27.61 -7.12
N LEU A 596 0.67 26.29 -7.30
CA LEU A 596 0.05 25.71 -8.50
C LEU A 596 -1.31 25.04 -8.22
N ASP A 597 -1.72 24.98 -6.95
CA ASP A 597 -2.97 24.38 -6.47
C ASP A 597 -3.14 22.94 -6.99
N LEU A 598 -2.19 22.06 -6.65
CA LEU A 598 -2.09 20.71 -7.21
C LEU A 598 -2.86 19.66 -6.41
N ARG A 599 -2.92 19.79 -5.08
CA ARG A 599 -3.46 18.79 -4.15
C ARG A 599 -4.83 18.23 -4.54
N LYS A 600 -5.70 19.04 -5.13
CA LYS A 600 -7.06 18.65 -5.57
C LYS A 600 -7.08 17.56 -6.66
N ASP A 601 -6.02 17.48 -7.48
CA ASP A 601 -5.87 16.49 -8.55
C ASP A 601 -4.96 15.32 -8.13
N VAL A 602 -4.84 15.07 -6.82
CA VAL A 602 -3.96 14.03 -6.23
C VAL A 602 -4.69 13.26 -5.13
N THR A 603 -4.74 11.94 -5.24
CA THR A 603 -5.11 11.06 -4.13
C THR A 603 -3.85 10.51 -3.46
N PHE A 604 -3.61 10.95 -2.23
CA PHE A 604 -2.54 10.46 -1.36
C PHE A 604 -2.93 9.16 -0.65
N ASN A 605 -1.97 8.54 0.04
CA ASN A 605 -2.09 7.23 0.72
C ASN A 605 -2.64 6.12 -0.20
N SER A 606 -2.45 6.26 -1.50
CA SER A 606 -3.10 5.49 -2.55
C SER A 606 -2.04 4.86 -3.45
N LYS A 607 -1.34 3.88 -2.88
CA LYS A 607 -0.39 3.05 -3.64
C LYS A 607 -1.15 2.23 -4.68
N VAL A 608 -0.77 2.38 -5.94
CA VAL A 608 -1.27 1.54 -7.04
C VAL A 608 -0.76 0.11 -6.89
N ASP A 609 -1.66 -0.87 -7.01
CA ASP A 609 -1.36 -2.31 -6.92
C ASP A 609 -1.59 -3.06 -8.23
N SER A 610 -2.32 -2.47 -9.19
CA SER A 610 -2.59 -3.03 -10.51
C SER A 610 -2.81 -1.93 -11.56
N CYS A 611 -2.15 -2.05 -12.71
CA CYS A 611 -2.46 -1.32 -13.93
C CYS A 611 -2.64 -2.32 -15.08
N THR A 612 -3.84 -2.39 -15.67
CA THR A 612 -4.18 -3.33 -16.75
C THR A 612 -4.73 -2.57 -17.96
N TRP A 613 -4.27 -2.92 -19.15
CA TRP A 613 -4.81 -2.39 -20.41
C TRP A 613 -6.04 -3.18 -20.87
N HIS A 614 -7.06 -2.46 -21.36
CA HIS A 614 -8.26 -3.03 -21.96
C HIS A 614 -8.32 -2.69 -23.45
N ASN A 615 -8.14 -3.71 -24.30
CA ASN A 615 -8.14 -3.54 -25.75
C ASN A 615 -9.49 -3.01 -26.27
N ASP A 616 -10.60 -3.55 -25.74
CA ASP A 616 -11.97 -3.23 -26.19
C ASP A 616 -12.37 -1.75 -25.99
N THR A 617 -11.73 -1.06 -25.05
CA THR A 617 -12.01 0.35 -24.71
C THR A 617 -10.83 1.28 -24.98
N SER A 618 -9.66 0.74 -25.36
CA SER A 618 -8.39 1.45 -25.47
C SER A 618 -8.05 2.32 -24.25
N LYS A 619 -8.23 1.75 -23.05
CA LYS A 619 -7.96 2.41 -21.76
C LYS A 619 -7.14 1.54 -20.81
N TRP A 620 -6.36 2.20 -19.98
CA TRP A 620 -5.82 1.66 -18.74
C TRP A 620 -6.89 1.66 -17.65
N SER A 621 -7.04 0.56 -16.92
CA SER A 621 -7.71 0.53 -15.62
C SER A 621 -6.66 0.38 -14.51
N VAL A 622 -6.73 1.27 -13.53
CA VAL A 622 -5.81 1.39 -12.41
C VAL A 622 -6.57 1.09 -11.12
N THR A 623 -5.98 0.28 -10.25
CA THR A 623 -6.51 -0.01 -8.90
C THR A 623 -5.48 0.37 -7.84
N THR A 624 -5.98 0.86 -6.69
CA THR A 624 -5.17 1.16 -5.51
C THR A 624 -5.41 0.11 -4.41
N GLU A 625 -4.43 0.01 -3.51
CA GLU A 625 -4.54 -0.81 -2.29
C GLU A 625 -5.63 -0.34 -1.30
N THR A 626 -6.26 0.80 -1.57
CA THR A 626 -7.41 1.36 -0.84
C THR A 626 -8.76 1.00 -1.49
N GLY A 627 -8.74 0.29 -2.63
CA GLY A 627 -9.92 -0.15 -3.37
C GLY A 627 -10.39 0.78 -4.49
N VAL A 628 -9.85 2.00 -4.56
CA VAL A 628 -10.19 3.00 -5.59
C VAL A 628 -9.86 2.45 -6.97
N LYS A 629 -10.78 2.68 -7.93
CA LYS A 629 -10.61 2.31 -9.33
C LYS A 629 -10.77 3.52 -10.22
N ALA A 630 -9.83 3.68 -11.15
CA ALA A 630 -9.83 4.76 -12.11
C ALA A 630 -9.44 4.24 -13.49
N ASN A 631 -10.05 4.80 -14.53
CA ASN A 631 -9.75 4.50 -15.93
C ASN A 631 -9.16 5.73 -16.61
N ALA A 632 -8.23 5.54 -17.54
CA ALA A 632 -7.74 6.60 -18.41
C ALA A 632 -7.29 6.10 -19.78
N GLN A 633 -7.34 6.98 -20.79
CA GLN A 633 -6.76 6.69 -22.10
C GLN A 633 -5.24 6.54 -22.00
N PHE A 634 -4.58 7.36 -21.16
CA PHE A 634 -3.13 7.38 -21.00
C PHE A 634 -2.70 7.10 -19.55
N LEU A 635 -1.53 6.46 -19.40
CA LEU A 635 -0.89 6.18 -18.11
C LEU A 635 0.52 6.77 -18.11
N VAL A 636 0.85 7.60 -17.11
CA VAL A 636 2.20 8.15 -16.92
C VAL A 636 2.80 7.62 -15.62
N THR A 637 3.83 6.77 -15.73
CA THR A 637 4.54 6.24 -14.58
C THR A 637 5.64 7.20 -14.14
N ALA A 638 5.39 7.90 -13.03
CA ALA A 638 6.32 8.81 -12.33
C ALA A 638 6.91 8.14 -11.06
N THR A 639 7.01 6.80 -11.08
CA THR A 639 7.19 5.90 -9.93
C THR A 639 8.59 5.85 -9.33
N ARG A 640 9.48 6.73 -9.81
CA ARG A 640 10.85 7.01 -9.33
C ARG A 640 11.86 5.90 -9.64
N LEU A 641 13.13 6.32 -9.71
CA LEU A 641 14.30 5.49 -9.96
C LEU A 641 14.72 4.62 -8.76
N LEU A 642 14.47 5.12 -7.53
CA LEU A 642 14.98 4.59 -6.27
C LEU A 642 13.82 4.34 -5.30
N HIS A 643 12.97 3.34 -5.62
CA HIS A 643 11.80 3.00 -4.79
C HIS A 643 12.02 1.75 -3.93
N LYS A 644 12.36 0.62 -4.56
CA LYS A 644 12.52 -0.69 -3.90
C LYS A 644 13.88 -0.79 -3.20
N PRO A 645 13.96 -0.85 -1.86
CA PRO A 645 15.22 -1.03 -1.14
C PRO A 645 15.92 -2.32 -1.53
N HIS A 646 17.25 -2.32 -1.50
CA HIS A 646 18.03 -3.54 -1.52
C HIS A 646 18.65 -3.78 -0.14
N LEU A 647 17.96 -4.58 0.67
CA LEU A 647 18.56 -5.25 1.82
C LEU A 647 19.16 -6.58 1.32
N PRO A 648 20.47 -6.84 1.55
CA PRO A 648 21.01 -8.18 1.53
C PRO A 648 20.31 -9.04 2.60
N SER A 649 20.26 -10.36 2.37
CA SER A 649 19.88 -11.32 3.40
C SER A 649 21.14 -11.83 4.07
N TRP A 650 21.19 -11.71 5.40
CA TRP A 650 22.24 -12.27 6.25
C TRP A 650 21.62 -13.29 7.22
N GLU A 651 22.38 -14.34 7.55
CA GLU A 651 21.96 -15.33 8.55
C GLU A 651 21.78 -14.67 9.93
N GLY A 652 20.72 -15.01 10.66
CA GLY A 652 20.49 -14.49 12.02
C GLY A 652 20.01 -13.03 12.09
N GLN A 653 19.69 -12.38 10.97
CA GLN A 653 19.30 -10.96 10.97
C GLN A 653 18.06 -10.70 11.85
N GLU A 654 17.17 -11.68 11.96
CA GLU A 654 15.96 -11.70 12.77
C GLU A 654 16.19 -11.88 14.28
N ILE A 655 17.39 -12.28 14.74
CA ILE A 655 17.68 -12.48 16.17
C ILE A 655 18.37 -11.27 16.83
N PHE A 656 18.81 -10.29 16.04
CA PHE A 656 19.48 -9.09 16.51
C PHE A 656 18.53 -8.18 17.31
N LYS A 657 18.93 -7.84 18.55
CA LYS A 657 18.10 -7.09 19.52
C LYS A 657 18.25 -5.57 19.42
N GLY A 658 19.20 -5.09 18.63
CA GLY A 658 19.33 -3.66 18.31
C GLY A 658 18.44 -3.25 17.13
N ALA A 659 18.53 -1.98 16.72
CA ALA A 659 17.68 -1.46 15.65
C ALA A 659 18.34 -1.59 14.26
N ILE A 660 17.62 -2.11 13.26
CA ILE A 660 18.07 -2.13 11.85
C ILE A 660 17.32 -1.08 11.05
N TYR A 661 18.03 -0.14 10.44
CA TYR A 661 17.45 0.92 9.59
C TYR A 661 17.96 0.79 8.16
N HIS A 662 17.05 0.71 7.17
CA HIS A 662 17.42 1.04 5.78
C HIS A 662 17.25 2.55 5.57
N SER A 663 18.17 3.19 4.84
CA SER A 663 18.15 4.65 4.60
C SER A 663 16.83 5.17 4.01
N ALA A 664 16.19 4.38 3.15
CA ALA A 664 14.91 4.68 2.51
C ALA A 664 13.68 4.65 3.47
N SER A 665 13.88 4.18 4.69
CA SER A 665 12.82 3.91 5.68
C SER A 665 13.29 4.34 7.08
N TRP A 666 13.91 5.52 7.14
CA TRP A 666 14.50 6.06 8.36
C TRP A 666 13.43 6.55 9.35
N PRO A 667 13.46 6.16 10.64
CA PRO A 667 12.44 6.53 11.63
C PRO A 667 12.52 8.02 12.01
N SER A 668 11.38 8.62 12.37
CA SER A 668 11.28 10.05 12.69
C SER A 668 11.95 10.48 14.01
N CYS A 669 12.24 9.53 14.90
CA CYS A 669 12.72 9.80 16.26
C CYS A 669 13.93 8.91 16.64
N SER A 670 14.93 8.81 15.75
CA SER A 670 16.22 8.17 16.07
C SER A 670 17.18 9.17 16.72
N ASP A 671 17.48 8.98 18.01
CA ASP A 671 18.71 9.50 18.60
C ASP A 671 19.81 8.43 18.48
N LEU A 672 20.97 8.82 17.97
CA LEU A 672 22.17 7.98 17.85
C LEU A 672 23.31 8.43 18.78
N THR A 673 23.05 9.46 19.61
CA THR A 673 24.02 10.01 20.56
C THR A 673 24.48 8.93 21.53
N GLY A 674 25.80 8.73 21.61
CA GLY A 674 26.41 7.74 22.51
C GLY A 674 26.18 6.27 22.13
N LYS A 675 25.56 5.97 20.99
CA LYS A 675 25.32 4.60 20.51
C LYS A 675 26.53 4.00 19.77
N LYS A 676 26.68 2.67 19.82
CA LYS A 676 27.53 1.91 18.88
C LYS A 676 26.74 1.71 17.57
N VAL A 677 27.24 2.26 16.47
CA VAL A 677 26.54 2.20 15.17
C VAL A 677 27.38 1.50 14.11
N ALA A 678 26.76 0.62 13.34
CA ALA A 678 27.30 0.10 12.08
C ALA A 678 26.66 0.83 10.90
N ILE A 679 27.45 1.23 9.89
CA ILE A 679 26.94 1.68 8.59
C ILE A 679 27.45 0.73 7.51
N ILE A 680 26.54 0.12 6.75
CA ILE A 680 26.86 -0.85 5.69
C ILE A 680 26.64 -0.20 4.33
N GLY A 681 27.71 -0.11 3.54
CA GLY A 681 27.71 0.43 2.18
C GLY A 681 28.50 1.75 2.05
N ALA A 682 28.87 2.10 0.82
CA ALA A 682 29.72 3.26 0.50
C ALA A 682 29.12 4.18 -0.58
N GLY A 683 27.80 4.13 -0.80
CA GLY A 683 27.11 5.03 -1.74
C GLY A 683 26.98 6.47 -1.22
N ALA A 684 26.46 7.38 -2.04
CA ALA A 684 26.27 8.78 -1.64
C ALA A 684 25.43 8.95 -0.34
N THR A 685 24.42 8.10 -0.17
CA THR A 685 23.65 7.97 1.07
C THR A 685 24.53 7.61 2.28
N ALA A 686 25.44 6.64 2.16
CA ALA A 686 26.34 6.26 3.25
C ALA A 686 27.29 7.40 3.61
N VAL A 687 27.84 8.07 2.59
CA VAL A 687 28.70 9.27 2.75
C VAL A 687 27.96 10.38 3.50
N GLN A 688 26.69 10.64 3.16
CA GLN A 688 25.83 11.60 3.87
C GLN A 688 25.55 11.19 5.33
N ILE A 689 25.21 9.92 5.59
CA ILE A 689 24.90 9.45 6.95
C ILE A 689 26.16 9.46 7.83
N VAL A 690 27.31 8.99 7.34
CA VAL A 690 28.59 8.98 8.09
C VAL A 690 28.96 10.38 8.58
N GLN A 691 28.82 11.40 7.72
CA GLN A 691 29.14 12.79 8.07
C GLN A 691 28.35 13.30 9.29
N GLU A 692 27.10 12.90 9.49
CA GLU A 692 26.34 13.31 10.68
C GLU A 692 26.52 12.34 11.86
N VAL A 693 26.51 11.02 11.60
CA VAL A 693 26.49 9.98 12.64
C VAL A 693 27.84 9.82 13.35
N GLY A 694 28.97 9.99 12.65
CA GLY A 694 30.30 9.93 13.28
C GLY A 694 30.50 10.99 14.36
N LYS A 695 29.82 12.14 14.24
CA LYS A 695 29.81 13.23 15.21
C LYS A 695 28.94 12.97 16.46
N GLN A 696 28.17 11.87 16.49
CA GLN A 696 27.16 11.58 17.51
C GLN A 696 27.36 10.21 18.19
N ALA A 697 27.73 9.18 17.42
CA ALA A 697 27.93 7.82 17.90
C ALA A 697 29.13 7.72 18.85
N SER A 698 29.01 6.93 19.92
CA SER A 698 30.16 6.61 20.80
C SER A 698 31.21 5.77 20.08
N HIS A 699 30.77 4.97 19.10
CA HIS A 699 31.62 4.28 18.14
C HIS A 699 30.86 4.07 16.82
N LEU A 700 31.52 4.29 15.69
CA LEU A 700 30.99 4.05 14.36
C LEU A 700 31.90 3.09 13.58
N ALA A 701 31.38 1.94 13.17
CA ALA A 701 32.04 1.05 12.22
C ALA A 701 31.44 1.24 10.81
N HIS A 702 32.26 1.74 9.88
CA HIS A 702 31.86 1.92 8.48
C HIS A 702 32.31 0.73 7.62
N PHE A 703 31.36 -0.14 7.30
CA PHE A 703 31.56 -1.35 6.50
C PHE A 703 31.48 -1.06 5.00
N ILE A 704 32.61 -1.17 4.31
CA ILE A 704 32.75 -0.84 2.89
C ILE A 704 33.26 -2.03 2.07
N ARG A 705 32.64 -2.27 0.91
CA ARG A 705 33.15 -3.22 -0.11
C ARG A 705 33.99 -2.54 -1.19
N ARG A 706 33.81 -1.23 -1.40
CA ARG A 706 34.60 -0.41 -2.31
C ARG A 706 34.41 1.05 -1.91
N PRO A 707 35.48 1.84 -1.69
CA PRO A 707 35.31 3.27 -1.43
C PRO A 707 34.60 3.94 -2.62
N SER A 708 33.97 5.09 -2.37
CA SER A 708 33.51 5.96 -3.46
C SER A 708 34.47 7.11 -3.61
N HIS A 709 34.76 7.46 -4.87
CA HIS A 709 35.50 8.67 -5.18
C HIS A 709 34.57 9.85 -4.87
N CYS A 710 34.76 10.50 -3.72
CA CYS A 710 33.93 11.64 -3.31
C CYS A 710 34.63 12.96 -3.63
N LEU A 711 33.85 13.99 -3.96
CA LEU A 711 34.33 15.34 -4.30
C LEU A 711 33.87 16.38 -3.27
N PRO A 712 34.63 17.48 -3.09
CA PRO A 712 34.24 18.58 -2.22
C PRO A 712 32.94 19.22 -2.72
N MET A 713 31.92 19.22 -1.88
CA MET A 713 30.62 19.82 -2.14
C MET A 713 30.74 21.35 -2.30
N GLY A 714 31.58 22.00 -1.50
CA GLY A 714 31.65 23.47 -1.45
C GLY A 714 30.34 24.09 -0.98
N GLN A 715 29.72 23.47 0.03
CA GLN A 715 28.48 23.92 0.67
C GLN A 715 28.66 25.31 1.29
N ARG A 716 27.63 26.15 1.15
CA ARG A 716 27.56 27.49 1.78
C ARG A 716 26.10 27.89 2.01
N ALA A 717 25.89 28.88 2.87
CA ALA A 717 24.64 29.64 2.88
C ALA A 717 24.50 30.43 1.57
N TRP A 718 23.26 30.59 1.09
CA TRP A 718 22.91 31.42 -0.06
C TRP A 718 21.88 32.46 0.39
N THR A 719 22.23 33.74 0.30
CA THR A 719 21.32 34.81 0.75
C THR A 719 20.12 34.99 -0.17
N VAL A 720 19.04 35.57 0.36
CA VAL A 720 17.85 35.94 -0.44
C VAL A 720 18.21 37.04 -1.44
N GLU A 721 19.14 37.92 -1.06
CA GLU A 721 19.66 39.05 -1.83
C GLU A 721 20.43 38.58 -3.07
N GLU A 722 21.37 37.64 -2.91
CA GLU A 722 22.04 36.99 -4.06
C GLU A 722 21.03 36.35 -5.01
N GLN A 723 20.03 35.63 -4.48
CA GLN A 723 19.00 34.99 -5.31
C GLN A 723 18.07 36.01 -5.98
N ARG A 724 17.76 37.13 -5.33
CA ARG A 724 16.98 38.23 -5.91
C ARG A 724 17.66 38.79 -7.16
N VAL A 725 18.99 38.91 -7.14
CA VAL A 725 19.80 39.30 -8.30
C VAL A 725 19.85 38.18 -9.34
N TRP A 726 20.15 36.93 -8.93
CA TRP A 726 20.30 35.80 -9.85
C TRP A 726 19.00 35.40 -10.57
N LYS A 727 17.82 35.64 -9.97
CA LYS A 727 16.49 35.32 -10.55
C LYS A 727 16.24 35.97 -11.91
N ALA A 728 16.89 37.09 -12.23
CA ALA A 728 16.83 37.69 -13.57
C ALA A 728 17.48 36.78 -14.65
N PHE A 729 18.52 36.03 -14.28
CA PHE A 729 19.27 35.14 -15.16
C PHE A 729 18.77 33.70 -15.16
N PHE A 730 17.90 33.31 -14.21
CA PHE A 730 17.34 31.95 -14.11
C PHE A 730 16.79 31.40 -15.44
N PRO A 731 16.01 32.13 -16.26
CA PRO A 731 15.54 31.61 -17.56
C PRO A 731 16.69 31.18 -18.50
N SER A 732 17.73 32.01 -18.59
CA SER A 732 18.92 31.74 -19.41
C SER A 732 19.76 30.61 -18.83
N LEU A 733 19.90 30.54 -17.49
CA LEU A 733 20.62 29.48 -16.79
C LEU A 733 19.93 28.12 -16.97
N PHE A 734 18.60 28.05 -16.91
CA PHE A 734 17.84 26.81 -17.16
C PHE A 734 17.86 26.40 -18.64
N ALA A 735 17.75 27.36 -19.57
CA ALA A 735 17.89 27.08 -21.00
C ALA A 735 19.28 26.54 -21.35
N THR A 736 20.34 27.18 -20.84
CA THR A 736 21.73 26.73 -21.02
C THR A 736 21.96 25.38 -20.35
N GLY A 737 21.41 25.15 -19.15
CA GLY A 737 21.44 23.86 -18.46
C GLY A 737 20.79 22.75 -19.29
N ARG A 738 19.61 22.98 -19.87
CA ARG A 738 18.94 22.01 -20.75
C ARG A 738 19.68 21.74 -22.06
N ASN A 739 20.34 22.76 -22.61
CA ASN A 739 21.19 22.65 -23.80
C ASN A 739 22.59 22.05 -23.50
N SER A 740 22.91 21.75 -22.24
CA SER A 740 24.15 21.08 -21.84
C SER A 740 24.04 19.55 -21.85
N HIS A 741 25.17 18.86 -21.88
CA HIS A 741 25.21 17.40 -21.83
C HIS A 741 24.60 16.80 -20.54
N THR A 742 24.79 17.43 -19.38
CA THR A 742 24.42 16.89 -18.04
C THR A 742 23.28 17.62 -17.32
N GLY A 743 22.73 18.71 -17.86
CA GLY A 743 21.67 19.49 -17.21
C GLY A 743 22.15 20.66 -16.34
N PHE A 744 23.41 21.07 -16.47
CA PHE A 744 24.04 22.20 -15.76
C PHE A 744 24.69 23.15 -16.79
N PRO A 745 24.67 24.49 -16.61
CA PRO A 745 25.14 25.44 -17.61
C PRO A 745 26.68 25.53 -17.67
N ILE A 746 27.31 24.44 -18.14
CA ILE A 746 28.75 24.24 -18.23
C ILE A 746 29.11 23.52 -19.54
N GLU A 747 30.36 23.70 -19.96
CA GLU A 747 30.93 23.12 -21.18
C GLU A 747 32.18 22.30 -20.82
N ARG A 748 32.41 21.17 -21.51
CA ARG A 748 33.59 20.33 -21.30
C ARG A 748 34.82 20.96 -21.94
N ARG A 749 35.99 20.76 -21.33
CA ARG A 749 37.26 21.17 -21.94
C ARG A 749 37.59 20.25 -23.14
N ASP A 750 37.47 20.79 -24.35
CA ASP A 750 37.72 20.05 -25.60
C ASP A 750 39.23 19.95 -25.93
N GLN A 751 39.96 19.30 -25.02
CA GLN A 751 41.37 18.93 -25.11
C GLN A 751 41.55 17.58 -24.40
N ARG A 752 42.60 16.82 -24.72
CA ARG A 752 42.93 15.59 -23.98
C ARG A 752 43.78 15.89 -22.75
N VAL A 753 43.74 15.03 -21.73
CA VAL A 753 44.57 15.15 -20.51
C VAL A 753 46.08 15.17 -20.83
N GLN A 754 46.48 14.47 -21.89
CA GLN A 754 47.88 14.35 -22.32
C GLN A 754 48.38 15.53 -23.18
N ASP A 755 47.48 16.37 -23.71
CA ASP A 755 47.84 17.48 -24.63
C ASP A 755 48.25 18.77 -23.88
N VAL A 756 48.18 18.76 -22.54
CA VAL A 756 48.44 19.89 -21.65
C VAL A 756 49.59 19.55 -20.70
N SER A 757 50.45 20.53 -20.40
CA SER A 757 51.61 20.33 -19.52
C SER A 757 51.20 19.87 -18.11
N PRO A 758 52.06 19.12 -17.39
CA PRO A 758 51.79 18.72 -16.01
C PRO A 758 51.41 19.89 -15.10
N GLU A 759 52.06 21.04 -15.26
CA GLU A 759 51.89 22.24 -14.45
C GLU A 759 50.56 22.94 -14.74
N GLU A 760 50.20 23.16 -16.01
CA GLU A 760 48.90 23.72 -16.40
C GLU A 760 47.75 22.78 -16.03
N ARG A 761 47.96 21.46 -16.14
CA ARG A 761 46.97 20.44 -15.76
C ARG A 761 46.74 20.42 -14.26
N GLU A 762 47.79 20.48 -13.44
CA GLU A 762 47.67 20.56 -11.98
C GLU A 762 46.93 21.84 -11.58
N ALA A 763 47.31 22.99 -12.12
CA ALA A 763 46.64 24.27 -11.85
C ALA A 763 45.15 24.26 -12.28
N TYR A 764 44.82 23.59 -13.39
CA TYR A 764 43.43 23.43 -13.83
C TYR A 764 42.64 22.48 -12.94
N PHE A 765 43.24 21.37 -12.51
CA PHE A 765 42.63 20.43 -11.55
C PHE A 765 42.38 21.10 -10.19
N GLU A 766 43.33 21.86 -9.65
CA GLU A 766 43.13 22.64 -8.41
C GLU A 766 41.99 23.64 -8.56
N HIS A 767 41.89 24.34 -9.70
CA HIS A 767 40.80 25.28 -9.95
C HIS A 767 39.42 24.61 -9.94
N ILE A 768 39.22 23.55 -10.73
CA ILE A 768 37.91 22.86 -10.82
C ILE A 768 37.60 22.00 -9.58
N TRP A 769 38.61 21.68 -8.76
CA TRP A 769 38.46 21.09 -7.42
C TRP A 769 37.97 22.13 -6.40
N ALA A 770 38.62 23.30 -6.37
CA ALA A 770 38.28 24.39 -5.44
C ALA A 770 36.88 25.00 -5.69
N THR A 771 36.36 24.96 -6.93
CA THR A 771 34.97 25.33 -7.23
C THR A 771 33.93 24.41 -6.55
N GLY A 772 34.34 23.18 -6.22
CA GLY A 772 33.50 22.15 -5.63
C GLY A 772 32.37 21.67 -6.54
N ALA A 773 31.33 21.12 -5.93
CA ALA A 773 30.22 20.46 -6.64
C ALA A 773 30.72 19.37 -7.60
N PHE A 774 30.01 19.17 -8.70
CA PHE A 774 30.39 18.23 -9.76
C PHE A 774 31.46 18.76 -10.73
N HIS A 775 32.02 19.97 -10.54
CA HIS A 775 32.90 20.61 -11.52
C HIS A 775 34.11 19.73 -11.92
N PHE A 776 34.83 19.17 -10.95
CA PHE A 776 35.94 18.24 -11.21
C PHE A 776 35.54 16.99 -12.03
N SER A 777 34.28 16.55 -11.98
CA SER A 777 33.78 15.41 -12.76
C SER A 777 33.13 15.79 -14.09
N MET A 778 32.73 17.05 -14.29
CA MET A 778 31.97 17.48 -15.49
C MET A 778 32.73 18.44 -16.41
N LEU A 779 33.64 19.27 -15.89
CA LEU A 779 34.51 20.15 -16.67
C LEU A 779 35.79 19.44 -17.16
N ASN A 780 36.03 18.21 -16.74
CA ASN A 780 37.25 17.48 -17.04
C ASN A 780 37.46 17.24 -18.56
N PHE A 781 38.70 16.93 -18.93
CA PHE A 781 39.15 16.77 -20.32
C PHE A 781 38.34 15.73 -21.11
N ASN A 782 38.20 15.95 -22.42
CA ASN A 782 37.23 15.24 -23.27
C ASN A 782 37.41 13.70 -23.31
N ASN A 783 38.64 13.19 -23.11
CA ASN A 783 38.96 11.77 -23.19
C ASN A 783 38.91 11.01 -21.85
N VAL A 784 38.63 11.67 -20.72
CA VAL A 784 38.68 11.02 -19.38
C VAL A 784 37.74 9.82 -19.26
N SER A 785 36.62 9.79 -19.99
CA SER A 785 35.66 8.68 -19.97
C SER A 785 35.92 7.57 -21.00
N THR A 786 36.96 7.70 -21.83
CA THR A 786 37.28 6.77 -22.93
C THR A 786 38.74 6.28 -22.92
N ASP A 787 39.65 7.03 -22.30
CA ASP A 787 41.09 6.80 -22.29
C ASP A 787 41.56 6.43 -20.87
N ARG A 788 42.16 5.23 -20.73
CA ARG A 788 42.55 4.66 -19.43
C ARG A 788 43.64 5.50 -18.75
N GLU A 789 44.60 6.02 -19.49
CA GLU A 789 45.73 6.78 -18.93
C GLU A 789 45.26 8.16 -18.48
N ALA A 790 44.44 8.82 -19.30
CA ALA A 790 43.76 10.06 -18.95
C ALA A 790 42.94 9.93 -17.65
N ASN A 791 42.21 8.83 -17.48
CA ASN A 791 41.42 8.58 -16.27
C ASN A 791 42.30 8.33 -15.03
N LEU A 792 43.43 7.63 -15.17
CA LEU A 792 44.37 7.40 -14.07
C LEU A 792 45.07 8.68 -13.61
N ILE A 793 45.40 9.60 -14.53
CA ILE A 793 45.93 10.93 -14.18
C ILE A 793 44.94 11.73 -13.31
N VAL A 794 43.63 11.65 -13.63
CA VAL A 794 42.55 12.26 -12.81
C VAL A 794 42.42 11.56 -11.45
N TYR A 795 42.58 10.23 -11.42
CA TYR A 795 42.59 9.46 -10.17
C TYR A 795 43.75 9.81 -9.25
N ASP A 796 44.97 9.99 -9.78
CA ASP A 796 46.15 10.32 -8.99
C ASP A 796 46.09 11.72 -8.35
N PHE A 797 45.43 12.68 -8.99
CA PHE A 797 45.11 13.97 -8.36
C PHE A 797 44.15 13.78 -7.17
N TRP A 798 43.01 13.11 -7.40
CA TRP A 798 42.03 12.84 -6.35
C TRP A 798 42.62 12.06 -5.17
N LYS A 799 43.45 11.04 -5.46
CA LYS A 799 44.13 10.20 -4.46
C LYS A 799 45.01 11.02 -3.54
N ARG A 800 45.73 12.03 -4.05
CA ARG A 800 46.49 12.98 -3.22
C ARG A 800 45.56 13.81 -2.33
N LYS A 801 44.56 14.48 -2.93
CA LYS A 801 43.60 15.34 -2.20
C LYS A 801 42.81 14.62 -1.10
N VAL A 802 42.59 13.31 -1.23
CA VAL A 802 41.98 12.49 -0.17
C VAL A 802 42.99 12.03 0.88
N ARG A 803 44.21 11.62 0.47
CA ARG A 803 45.27 11.23 1.43
C ARG A 803 45.75 12.42 2.28
N GLU A 804 45.73 13.63 1.74
CA GLU A 804 46.00 14.90 2.45
C GLU A 804 45.04 15.15 3.64
N ARG A 805 43.85 14.52 3.66
CA ARG A 805 42.79 14.71 4.67
C ARG A 805 42.69 13.56 5.70
N LEU A 806 43.56 12.56 5.61
CA LEU A 806 43.58 11.37 6.48
C LEU A 806 44.97 11.20 7.11
N THR A 807 45.06 11.12 8.43
CA THR A 807 46.34 10.98 9.15
C THR A 807 46.78 9.53 9.33
N ASP A 808 45.85 8.57 9.41
CA ASP A 808 46.20 7.15 9.49
C ASP A 808 46.48 6.55 8.10
N SER A 809 47.68 6.02 7.92
CA SER A 809 48.12 5.32 6.70
C SER A 809 47.27 4.10 6.33
N LYS A 810 46.60 3.42 7.28
CA LYS A 810 45.64 2.34 6.99
C LYS A 810 44.35 2.93 6.42
N LYS A 811 43.73 3.92 7.06
CA LYS A 811 42.58 4.68 6.52
C LYS A 811 42.90 5.28 5.13
N GLN A 812 44.07 5.88 4.92
CA GLN A 812 44.54 6.37 3.62
C GLN A 812 44.52 5.29 2.52
N ARG A 813 45.12 4.11 2.78
CA ARG A 813 45.19 3.01 1.80
C ARG A 813 43.85 2.33 1.55
N LEU A 814 42.93 2.33 2.52
CA LEU A 814 41.58 1.80 2.36
C LEU A 814 40.67 2.74 1.56
N MET A 815 40.73 4.04 1.84
CA MET A 815 39.83 5.03 1.22
C MET A 815 40.31 5.53 -0.14
N ALA A 816 41.63 5.68 -0.31
CA ALA A 816 42.28 6.08 -1.56
C ALA A 816 43.45 5.11 -1.85
N PRO A 817 43.16 3.86 -2.25
CA PRO A 817 44.18 2.85 -2.59
C PRO A 817 45.06 3.28 -3.76
N ASP A 818 46.26 2.69 -3.88
CA ASP A 818 47.21 3.05 -4.94
C ASP A 818 46.67 2.71 -6.33
N GLU A 819 45.99 1.58 -6.48
CA GLU A 819 45.23 1.19 -7.68
C GLU A 819 43.79 1.72 -7.65
N ALA A 820 43.29 2.20 -8.79
CA ALA A 820 41.93 2.73 -8.91
C ALA A 820 40.88 1.60 -8.89
N THR A 821 40.01 1.60 -7.88
CA THR A 821 39.00 0.53 -7.71
C THR A 821 37.86 0.55 -8.75
N TYR A 822 37.74 1.65 -9.50
CA TYR A 822 36.95 1.81 -10.72
C TYR A 822 37.35 3.13 -11.40
N TYR A 823 36.94 3.34 -12.66
CA TYR A 823 37.30 4.55 -13.41
C TYR A 823 36.45 5.78 -13.02
N PHE A 824 37.06 6.96 -12.98
CA PHE A 824 36.36 8.23 -12.79
C PHE A 824 35.24 8.42 -13.83
N ALA A 825 34.17 9.11 -13.44
CA ALA A 825 32.94 9.35 -14.22
C ALA A 825 32.13 8.11 -14.67
N THR A 826 32.54 6.87 -14.35
CA THR A 826 31.81 5.62 -14.71
C THR A 826 30.84 5.09 -13.62
N LYS A 827 30.75 5.79 -12.49
CA LYS A 827 29.78 5.59 -11.39
C LYS A 827 29.53 6.95 -10.73
N ARG A 828 28.32 7.20 -10.21
CA ARG A 828 27.96 8.46 -9.52
C ARG A 828 28.95 8.77 -8.40
N THR A 829 29.58 9.93 -8.53
CA THR A 829 30.61 10.52 -7.66
C THR A 829 29.91 11.25 -6.50
N PRO A 830 29.96 10.79 -5.23
CA PRO A 830 29.31 11.51 -4.14
C PRO A 830 29.92 12.88 -3.88
N LEU A 831 29.10 13.83 -3.44
CA LEU A 831 29.58 15.09 -2.89
C LEU A 831 29.63 15.02 -1.35
N GLU A 832 30.70 15.54 -0.77
CA GLU A 832 30.94 15.55 0.67
C GLU A 832 31.48 16.90 1.17
N HIS A 833 31.29 17.19 2.46
CA HIS A 833 31.75 18.41 3.11
C HIS A 833 32.91 18.15 4.08
N ASP A 834 32.76 17.14 4.94
CA ASP A 834 33.71 16.76 5.99
C ASP A 834 33.81 15.24 6.18
N TYR A 835 33.53 14.46 5.11
CA TYR A 835 33.44 13.01 5.19
C TYR A 835 34.78 12.36 5.58
N TYR A 836 35.88 12.83 5.00
CA TYR A 836 37.20 12.27 5.30
C TYR A 836 37.71 12.69 6.67
N GLU A 837 37.40 13.90 7.14
CA GLU A 837 37.70 14.37 8.50
C GLU A 837 36.91 13.57 9.54
N VAL A 838 35.63 13.28 9.29
CA VAL A 838 34.83 12.40 10.15
C VAL A 838 35.36 10.97 10.13
N LEU A 839 35.73 10.42 8.96
CA LEU A 839 36.43 9.14 8.89
C LEU A 839 37.77 9.14 9.63
N ASN A 840 38.43 10.28 9.80
CA ASN A 840 39.71 10.37 10.50
C ASN A 840 39.58 10.37 12.04
N GLN A 841 38.37 10.52 12.59
CA GLN A 841 38.12 10.53 14.04
C GLN A 841 38.44 9.17 14.72
N ASP A 842 38.80 9.21 16.00
CA ASP A 842 39.21 8.04 16.79
C ASP A 842 38.05 7.07 17.08
N ASN A 843 36.82 7.58 17.17
CA ASN A 843 35.62 6.76 17.36
C ASN A 843 35.14 6.08 16.06
N VAL A 844 35.75 6.39 14.90
CA VAL A 844 35.33 5.90 13.58
C VAL A 844 36.32 4.85 13.02
N GLU A 845 35.84 3.61 12.85
CA GLU A 845 36.57 2.52 12.19
C GLU A 845 36.09 2.34 10.74
N ILE A 846 36.98 1.88 9.85
CA ILE A 846 36.67 1.50 8.48
C ILE A 846 36.95 0.01 8.29
N VAL A 847 35.91 -0.76 7.93
CA VAL A 847 35.97 -2.23 7.80
C VAL A 847 35.85 -2.64 6.34
N ASP A 848 36.83 -3.41 5.86
CA ASP A 848 36.93 -3.90 4.48
C ASP A 848 36.18 -5.22 4.30
N LEU A 849 34.95 -5.16 3.76
CA LEU A 849 34.07 -6.31 3.53
C LEU A 849 34.60 -7.32 2.50
N ASN A 850 35.70 -7.03 1.80
CA ASN A 850 36.35 -8.01 0.92
C ASN A 850 37.36 -8.91 1.68
N LYS A 851 37.73 -8.53 2.90
CA LYS A 851 38.63 -9.27 3.79
C LYS A 851 37.92 -9.83 5.02
N HIS A 852 36.91 -9.08 5.49
CA HIS A 852 36.08 -9.41 6.64
C HIS A 852 34.59 -9.32 6.25
N PRO A 853 34.10 -10.17 5.33
CA PRO A 853 32.67 -10.24 5.02
C PRO A 853 31.85 -10.59 6.25
N ILE A 854 30.63 -10.05 6.33
CA ILE A 854 29.65 -10.37 7.37
C ILE A 854 29.15 -11.80 7.12
N THR A 855 29.37 -12.69 8.08
CA THR A 855 28.95 -14.10 7.98
C THR A 855 27.55 -14.30 8.52
N ALA A 856 27.30 -13.82 9.74
CA ALA A 856 26.01 -13.87 10.41
C ALA A 856 25.82 -12.68 11.35
N PHE A 857 24.57 -12.30 11.58
CA PHE A 857 24.15 -11.45 12.68
C PHE A 857 24.08 -12.28 13.97
N THR A 858 24.08 -11.60 15.11
CA THR A 858 23.95 -12.20 16.44
C THR A 858 23.00 -11.35 17.29
N GLU A 859 22.63 -11.81 18.48
CA GLU A 859 21.71 -11.04 19.34
C GLU A 859 22.21 -9.61 19.64
N ARG A 860 23.53 -9.40 19.63
CA ARG A 860 24.19 -8.13 19.98
C ARG A 860 24.81 -7.39 18.81
N GLY A 861 24.94 -8.01 17.64
CA GLY A 861 25.55 -7.35 16.48
C GLY A 861 25.87 -8.31 15.34
N MET A 862 27.14 -8.40 14.94
CA MET A 862 27.58 -9.16 13.76
C MET A 862 28.89 -9.94 14.00
N ARG A 863 29.02 -11.11 13.35
CA ARG A 863 30.29 -11.83 13.18
C ARG A 863 30.84 -11.61 11.78
N LEU A 864 32.16 -11.41 11.68
CA LEU A 864 32.89 -11.26 10.43
C LEU A 864 33.81 -12.46 10.20
N GLU A 865 34.10 -12.77 8.94
CA GLU A 865 35.11 -13.79 8.61
C GLU A 865 36.51 -13.32 9.05
N GLY A 866 37.27 -14.22 9.68
CA GLY A 866 38.61 -13.93 10.19
C GLY A 866 38.69 -13.21 11.54
N GLU A 867 37.56 -12.96 12.21
CA GLU A 867 37.53 -12.41 13.59
C GLU A 867 37.01 -13.47 14.58
N GLU A 868 37.71 -13.64 15.72
CA GLU A 868 37.33 -14.63 16.76
C GLU A 868 36.14 -14.17 17.64
N CYS A 869 35.90 -12.86 17.70
CA CYS A 869 34.86 -12.23 18.51
C CYS A 869 33.75 -11.64 17.64
N GLU A 870 32.52 -11.59 18.17
CA GLU A 870 31.46 -10.78 17.60
C GLU A 870 31.65 -9.28 17.90
N ARG A 871 31.11 -8.42 17.03
CA ARG A 871 31.10 -6.96 17.18
C ARG A 871 29.72 -6.49 17.61
N ASP A 872 29.61 -5.97 18.83
CA ASP A 872 28.36 -5.40 19.37
C ASP A 872 27.95 -4.07 18.71
N PHE A 873 26.67 -3.90 18.38
CA PHE A 873 26.08 -2.65 17.89
C PHE A 873 24.69 -2.39 18.49
N ASP A 874 24.38 -1.15 18.85
CA ASP A 874 23.03 -0.72 19.19
C ASP A 874 22.15 -0.59 17.92
N VAL A 875 22.75 -0.13 16.83
CA VAL A 875 22.05 0.22 15.58
C VAL A 875 22.88 -0.20 14.36
N ILE A 876 22.22 -0.82 13.38
CA ILE A 876 22.80 -1.24 12.11
C ILE A 876 22.08 -0.52 10.95
N VAL A 877 22.82 0.33 10.24
CA VAL A 877 22.31 1.13 9.12
C VAL A 877 22.67 0.47 7.80
N CYS A 878 21.66 0.00 7.07
CA CYS A 878 21.81 -0.45 5.69
C CYS A 878 21.70 0.75 4.74
N ALA A 879 22.85 1.23 4.27
CA ALA A 879 22.98 2.18 3.16
C ALA A 879 23.34 1.44 1.84
N THR A 880 22.78 0.23 1.69
CA THR A 880 23.05 -0.76 0.65
C THR A 880 22.39 -0.43 -0.69
N GLY A 881 21.41 0.47 -0.71
CA GLY A 881 20.87 1.09 -1.91
C GLY A 881 19.54 0.51 -2.37
N PHE A 882 19.36 0.42 -3.69
CA PHE A 882 18.06 0.13 -4.30
C PHE A 882 18.18 -0.84 -5.47
N ASP A 883 17.08 -1.52 -5.74
CA ASP A 883 16.82 -2.19 -7.02
C ASP A 883 16.41 -1.15 -8.07
N SER A 884 17.40 -0.39 -8.53
CA SER A 884 17.25 0.78 -9.39
C SER A 884 16.63 0.46 -10.77
N PHE A 885 16.08 1.49 -11.41
CA PHE A 885 15.48 1.50 -12.76
C PHE A 885 14.20 0.68 -12.93
N THR A 886 14.17 -0.56 -12.42
CA THR A 886 13.08 -1.51 -12.67
C THR A 886 12.19 -1.75 -11.45
N GLY A 887 12.74 -1.71 -10.23
CA GLY A 887 12.05 -2.16 -9.01
C GLY A 887 10.81 -1.35 -8.60
N SER A 888 10.59 -0.17 -9.18
CA SER A 888 9.35 0.61 -9.03
C SER A 888 8.23 0.11 -9.94
N LEU A 889 8.53 -0.09 -11.23
CA LEU A 889 7.57 -0.56 -12.24
C LEU A 889 7.15 -2.02 -12.03
N THR A 890 8.09 -2.89 -11.62
CA THR A 890 7.79 -4.31 -11.32
C THR A 890 7.02 -4.54 -10.01
N ASN A 891 6.63 -3.48 -9.30
CA ASN A 891 5.97 -3.52 -7.99
C ASN A 891 4.56 -2.88 -7.97
N MET A 892 4.08 -2.34 -9.09
CA MET A 892 2.76 -1.69 -9.23
C MET A 892 1.75 -2.50 -10.05
N GLY A 893 2.02 -3.80 -10.28
CA GLY A 893 1.14 -4.70 -11.03
C GLY A 893 0.84 -4.25 -12.47
N LEU A 894 1.84 -3.66 -13.14
CA LEU A 894 1.71 -3.14 -14.50
C LEU A 894 1.74 -4.28 -15.52
N ARG A 895 0.62 -4.48 -16.23
CA ARG A 895 0.40 -5.57 -17.18
C ARG A 895 0.34 -5.06 -18.62
N ASN A 896 0.92 -5.83 -19.54
CA ASN A 896 0.85 -5.55 -20.97
C ASN A 896 -0.54 -5.87 -21.55
N LYS A 897 -0.76 -5.56 -22.83
CA LYS A 897 -2.02 -5.79 -23.57
C LYS A 897 -2.46 -7.26 -23.68
N ASN A 898 -1.60 -8.19 -23.26
CA ASN A 898 -1.83 -9.64 -23.18
C ASN A 898 -1.96 -10.14 -21.72
N GLY A 899 -2.01 -9.24 -20.72
CA GLY A 899 -2.14 -9.56 -19.29
C GLY A 899 -0.86 -9.96 -18.56
N VAL A 900 0.29 -10.02 -19.25
CA VAL A 900 1.59 -10.41 -18.68
C VAL A 900 2.17 -9.26 -17.86
N ASP A 901 2.72 -9.56 -16.68
CA ASP A 901 3.33 -8.56 -15.79
C ASP A 901 4.67 -8.07 -16.36
N ILE A 902 4.95 -6.75 -16.24
CA ILE A 902 6.20 -6.15 -16.71
C ILE A 902 7.45 -6.79 -16.10
N LYS A 903 7.35 -7.34 -14.88
CA LYS A 903 8.42 -8.12 -14.22
C LYS A 903 8.87 -9.31 -15.07
N ASP A 904 7.92 -9.98 -15.72
CA ASP A 904 8.19 -11.16 -16.55
C ASP A 904 8.62 -10.75 -17.97
N VAL A 905 8.06 -9.66 -18.52
CA VAL A 905 8.49 -9.06 -19.80
C VAL A 905 9.97 -8.62 -19.76
N TRP A 906 10.42 -8.02 -18.66
CA TRP A 906 11.80 -7.55 -18.49
C TRP A 906 12.75 -8.58 -17.85
N LYS A 907 12.32 -9.84 -17.67
CA LYS A 907 13.14 -10.91 -17.08
C LYS A 907 14.50 -11.08 -17.77
N GLU A 908 14.52 -11.02 -19.10
CA GLU A 908 15.72 -11.19 -19.94
C GLU A 908 16.49 -9.87 -20.20
N GLY A 909 16.19 -8.84 -19.40
CA GLY A 909 16.73 -7.48 -19.52
C GLY A 909 15.68 -6.48 -20.02
N VAL A 910 15.89 -5.22 -19.66
CA VAL A 910 15.00 -4.09 -19.94
C VAL A 910 14.92 -3.81 -21.44
N ARG A 911 13.72 -3.56 -21.94
CA ARG A 911 13.48 -2.98 -23.27
C ARG A 911 12.54 -1.78 -23.14
N THR A 912 12.84 -0.75 -23.90
CA THR A 912 12.05 0.48 -24.04
C THR A 912 12.28 1.01 -25.45
N TYR A 913 11.39 1.87 -25.94
CA TYR A 913 11.72 2.80 -27.01
C TYR A 913 11.88 4.20 -26.43
N LEU A 914 12.95 4.90 -26.85
CA LEU A 914 13.28 6.26 -26.46
C LEU A 914 13.44 6.48 -24.93
N GLY A 915 13.47 5.43 -24.10
CA GLY A 915 13.46 5.56 -22.63
C GLY A 915 12.20 6.26 -22.07
N ILE A 916 11.09 6.22 -22.82
CA ILE A 916 9.79 6.80 -22.43
C ILE A 916 8.58 5.92 -22.78
N THR A 917 8.69 4.90 -23.64
CA THR A 917 7.60 3.98 -24.01
C THR A 917 8.07 2.52 -24.07
N MET A 918 7.14 1.56 -24.08
CA MET A 918 7.43 0.11 -24.06
C MET A 918 6.49 -0.68 -24.98
N ASN A 919 7.00 -1.70 -25.67
CA ASN A 919 6.17 -2.58 -26.50
C ASN A 919 5.25 -3.43 -25.64
N GLY A 920 4.01 -3.64 -26.09
CA GLY A 920 2.95 -4.31 -25.32
C GLY A 920 2.24 -3.40 -24.32
N PHE A 921 2.65 -2.14 -24.11
CA PHE A 921 2.01 -1.20 -23.19
C PHE A 921 1.51 0.06 -23.95
N PRO A 922 0.40 -0.02 -24.71
CA PRO A 922 -0.14 1.12 -25.45
C PRO A 922 -0.43 2.29 -24.53
N ASN A 923 -0.20 3.53 -24.98
CA ASN A 923 -0.49 4.76 -24.22
C ASN A 923 0.19 4.88 -22.83
N ALA A 924 1.11 3.97 -22.50
CA ALA A 924 1.89 4.02 -21.26
C ALA A 924 3.22 4.74 -21.49
N PHE A 925 3.42 5.82 -20.75
CA PHE A 925 4.62 6.64 -20.78
C PHE A 925 5.38 6.56 -19.46
N MET A 926 6.71 6.65 -19.53
CA MET A 926 7.59 6.68 -18.37
C MET A 926 8.37 8.00 -18.30
N VAL A 927 8.57 8.53 -17.09
CA VAL A 927 9.35 9.77 -16.85
C VAL A 927 10.40 9.53 -15.77
N TYR A 928 11.65 9.91 -16.05
CA TYR A 928 12.85 9.59 -15.27
C TYR A 928 13.14 8.08 -15.20
N SER A 929 13.12 7.45 -16.38
CA SER A 929 13.00 5.99 -16.56
C SER A 929 14.30 5.30 -17.03
N PRO A 930 14.34 3.96 -17.19
CA PRO A 930 15.44 3.27 -17.84
C PRO A 930 15.71 3.77 -19.26
N GLN A 931 16.93 3.57 -19.75
CA GLN A 931 17.31 3.75 -21.16
C GLN A 931 17.15 5.20 -21.71
N ALA A 932 17.03 6.17 -20.80
CA ALA A 932 17.12 7.61 -21.01
C ALA A 932 18.35 8.20 -20.27
N PRO A 933 18.68 9.50 -20.38
CA PRO A 933 19.86 10.07 -19.70
C PRO A 933 19.81 9.99 -18.17
N THR A 934 18.60 10.05 -17.58
CA THR A 934 18.22 9.70 -16.20
C THR A 934 19.30 9.85 -15.12
N ALA A 935 20.18 8.86 -14.91
CA ALA A 935 21.16 8.90 -13.82
C ALA A 935 22.46 9.66 -14.14
N LEU A 936 22.65 10.08 -15.39
CA LEU A 936 23.78 10.87 -15.91
C LEU A 936 23.41 12.36 -16.12
N ALA A 937 22.18 12.74 -15.79
CA ALA A 937 21.64 14.09 -15.97
C ALA A 937 21.00 14.65 -14.69
N ASN A 938 21.02 15.98 -14.54
CA ASN A 938 20.34 16.68 -13.46
C ASN A 938 18.83 16.38 -13.51
N GLY A 939 18.30 15.86 -12.39
CA GLY A 939 16.95 15.29 -12.29
C GLY A 939 15.86 16.21 -12.88
N PRO A 940 15.61 17.40 -12.33
CA PRO A 940 14.57 18.31 -12.83
C PRO A 940 14.70 18.64 -14.32
N THR A 941 15.91 18.86 -14.83
CA THR A 941 16.14 19.22 -16.24
C THR A 941 15.75 18.10 -17.21
N ILE A 942 16.16 16.85 -16.96
CA ILE A 942 15.76 15.72 -17.81
C ILE A 942 14.30 15.30 -17.57
N ILE A 943 13.78 15.50 -16.35
CA ILE A 943 12.35 15.32 -16.05
C ILE A 943 11.49 16.25 -16.90
N GLU A 944 11.77 17.55 -16.92
CA GLU A 944 11.00 18.51 -17.72
C GLU A 944 11.10 18.23 -19.22
N CYS A 945 12.29 17.84 -19.71
CA CYS A 945 12.47 17.36 -21.08
C CYS A 945 11.52 16.19 -21.41
N GLN A 946 11.47 15.16 -20.56
CA GLN A 946 10.59 14.01 -20.78
C GLN A 946 9.11 14.34 -20.60
N CYS A 947 8.76 15.20 -19.64
CA CYS A 947 7.39 15.71 -19.47
C CYS A 947 6.90 16.46 -20.72
N ASP A 948 7.74 17.33 -21.31
CA ASP A 948 7.40 18.04 -22.55
C ASP A 948 7.16 17.06 -23.71
N LEU A 949 8.04 16.05 -23.86
CA LEU A 949 7.93 15.02 -24.90
C LEU A 949 6.65 14.18 -24.76
N VAL A 950 6.34 13.73 -23.54
CA VAL A 950 5.15 12.92 -23.24
C VAL A 950 3.86 13.72 -23.46
N VAL A 951 3.79 14.95 -22.95
CA VAL A 951 2.58 15.79 -23.11
C VAL A 951 2.36 16.15 -24.58
N GLN A 952 3.41 16.50 -25.33
CA GLN A 952 3.29 16.77 -26.77
C GLN A 952 2.89 15.51 -27.57
N ALA A 953 3.36 14.33 -27.19
CA ALA A 953 2.93 13.08 -27.81
C ALA A 953 1.43 12.81 -27.60
N ILE A 954 0.92 13.01 -26.36
CA ILE A 954 -0.49 12.87 -25.98
C ILE A 954 -1.37 13.90 -26.72
N VAL A 955 -1.02 15.19 -26.64
CA VAL A 955 -1.79 16.29 -27.26
C VAL A 955 -1.83 16.13 -28.77
N SER A 956 -0.71 15.81 -29.42
CA SER A 956 -0.70 15.54 -30.86
C SER A 956 -1.57 14.32 -31.20
N LEU A 957 -1.50 13.22 -30.44
CA LEU A 957 -2.29 12.02 -30.72
C LEU A 957 -3.80 12.29 -30.66
N ARG A 958 -4.26 13.04 -29.65
CA ARG A 958 -5.66 13.48 -29.54
C ARG A 958 -6.05 14.43 -30.67
N LYS A 959 -5.18 15.39 -31.02
CA LYS A 959 -5.40 16.32 -32.14
C LYS A 959 -5.47 15.63 -33.50
N ASP A 960 -4.69 14.56 -33.68
CA ASP A 960 -4.69 13.72 -34.89
C ASP A 960 -5.90 12.76 -34.95
N GLY A 961 -6.79 12.78 -33.96
CA GLY A 961 -7.97 11.93 -33.87
C GLY A 961 -7.65 10.45 -33.66
N LYS A 962 -6.63 10.14 -32.85
CA LYS A 962 -6.10 8.78 -32.63
C LYS A 962 -6.24 8.33 -31.18
N THR A 963 -6.69 7.09 -30.99
CA THR A 963 -6.89 6.50 -29.66
C THR A 963 -5.62 5.93 -29.03
N THR A 964 -4.70 5.35 -29.82
CA THR A 964 -3.56 4.58 -29.30
C THR A 964 -2.21 4.93 -29.94
N ILE A 965 -1.15 4.79 -29.14
CA ILE A 965 0.25 4.77 -29.61
C ILE A 965 1.04 3.70 -28.85
N GLU A 966 1.78 2.86 -29.59
CA GLU A 966 2.60 1.78 -29.03
C GLU A 966 3.90 1.66 -29.86
N PRO A 967 5.10 1.52 -29.25
CA PRO A 967 6.34 1.34 -30.01
C PRO A 967 6.43 -0.10 -30.55
N THR A 968 7.01 -0.28 -31.73
CA THR A 968 7.24 -1.63 -32.30
C THR A 968 8.38 -2.35 -31.58
N GLN A 969 8.36 -3.69 -31.55
CA GLN A 969 9.45 -4.46 -30.93
C GLN A 969 10.82 -4.16 -31.59
N GLN A 970 10.84 -3.98 -32.91
CA GLN A 970 12.04 -3.55 -33.66
C GLN A 970 12.58 -2.22 -33.14
N ALA A 971 11.72 -1.24 -32.85
CA ALA A 971 12.13 0.07 -32.36
C ALA A 971 12.81 -0.02 -30.98
N GLU A 972 12.36 -0.93 -30.11
CA GLU A 972 13.03 -1.20 -28.83
C GLU A 972 14.38 -1.90 -29.02
N ASP A 973 14.48 -2.91 -29.89
CA ASP A 973 15.72 -3.64 -30.10
C ASP A 973 16.78 -2.78 -30.83
N GLU A 974 16.36 -1.89 -31.75
CA GLU A 974 17.22 -0.83 -32.31
C GLU A 974 17.73 0.12 -31.22
N TRP A 975 16.86 0.58 -30.31
CA TRP A 975 17.23 1.47 -29.21
C TRP A 975 18.18 0.80 -28.22
N LYS A 976 17.91 -0.46 -27.85
CA LYS A 976 18.76 -1.26 -26.96
C LYS A 976 20.11 -1.56 -27.57
N SER A 977 20.16 -1.92 -28.86
CA SER A 977 21.41 -2.12 -29.59
C SER A 977 22.26 -0.85 -29.58
N LYS A 978 21.67 0.30 -29.92
CA LYS A 978 22.32 1.62 -29.87
C LYS A 978 22.87 1.97 -28.49
N LEU A 979 22.16 1.66 -27.40
CA LEU A 979 22.61 1.91 -26.02
C LEU A 979 23.78 1.02 -25.58
N ASN A 980 23.97 -0.15 -26.20
CA ASN A 980 25.16 -0.98 -26.01
C ASN A 980 26.35 -0.39 -26.78
N THR A 981 26.18 -0.09 -28.07
CA THR A 981 27.25 0.49 -28.92
C THR A 981 27.76 1.84 -28.41
N MET A 982 26.92 2.62 -27.73
CA MET A 982 27.35 3.83 -27.01
C MET A 982 28.46 3.56 -25.98
N VAL A 983 28.41 2.46 -25.23
CA VAL A 983 29.34 2.20 -24.10
C VAL A 983 30.55 1.36 -24.49
N GLU A 984 30.54 0.65 -25.61
CA GLU A 984 31.62 -0.23 -26.08
C GLU A 984 33.01 0.46 -26.09
N ASN A 985 33.07 1.69 -26.60
CA ASN A 985 34.32 2.47 -26.73
C ASN A 985 34.54 3.44 -25.55
N THR A 986 34.09 3.06 -24.35
CA THR A 986 34.17 3.88 -23.14
C THR A 986 34.70 3.08 -21.95
N LEU A 987 34.97 3.74 -20.83
CA LEU A 987 35.37 3.09 -19.59
C LEU A 987 34.18 2.51 -18.77
N PHE A 988 32.92 2.75 -19.19
CA PHE A 988 31.72 2.27 -18.47
C PHE A 988 31.64 0.73 -18.31
N PRO A 989 31.94 -0.11 -19.32
CA PRO A 989 31.82 -1.57 -19.21
C PRO A 989 32.71 -2.19 -18.12
N TYR A 990 33.81 -1.53 -17.77
CA TYR A 990 34.77 -2.00 -16.77
C TYR A 990 34.36 -1.70 -15.32
N THR A 991 33.26 -0.97 -15.11
CA THR A 991 32.81 -0.56 -13.77
C THR A 991 31.46 -1.19 -13.41
N ASN A 992 31.49 -2.15 -12.49
CA ASN A 992 30.28 -2.60 -11.80
C ASN A 992 29.69 -1.44 -10.99
N SER A 993 28.45 -1.07 -11.33
CA SER A 993 27.72 0.10 -10.87
C SER A 993 26.24 -0.25 -10.67
N TRP A 994 25.45 0.69 -10.15
CA TRP A 994 23.99 0.60 -10.23
C TRP A 994 23.45 1.15 -11.56
N TRP A 995 24.27 1.92 -12.30
CA TRP A 995 23.97 2.40 -13.65
C TRP A 995 23.88 1.29 -14.72
N ASN A 996 24.47 0.12 -14.44
CA ASN A 996 24.37 -1.09 -15.24
C ASN A 996 23.72 -2.28 -14.48
N THR A 997 23.03 -2.00 -13.37
CA THR A 997 22.35 -2.96 -12.47
C THR A 997 23.22 -4.03 -11.79
N SER A 998 24.54 -4.07 -12.05
CA SER A 998 25.51 -5.00 -11.44
C SER A 998 25.62 -4.90 -9.90
N ASN A 999 24.86 -4.03 -9.24
CA ASN A 999 24.73 -3.98 -7.79
C ASN A 999 23.72 -5.00 -7.22
N ILE A 1000 22.83 -5.57 -8.03
CA ILE A 1000 21.78 -6.50 -7.59
C ILE A 1000 22.17 -7.95 -8.00
N PRO A 1001 22.37 -8.88 -7.05
CA PRO A 1001 22.62 -10.28 -7.35
C PRO A 1001 21.51 -10.89 -8.22
N GLY A 1002 21.90 -11.70 -9.21
CA GLY A 1002 20.98 -12.37 -10.12
C GLY A 1002 20.37 -11.50 -11.23
N LYS A 1003 20.64 -10.18 -11.27
CA LYS A 1003 20.25 -9.34 -12.42
C LYS A 1003 21.32 -9.32 -13.51
N LYS A 1004 20.84 -9.21 -14.75
CA LYS A 1004 21.64 -9.12 -15.97
C LYS A 1004 22.31 -7.74 -16.07
N ALA A 1005 23.63 -7.71 -16.00
CA ALA A 1005 24.40 -6.49 -16.17
C ALA A 1005 24.26 -5.94 -17.60
N GLU A 1006 23.66 -4.76 -17.76
CA GLU A 1006 23.44 -4.09 -19.05
C GLU A 1006 23.27 -2.58 -18.84
N ASN A 1007 23.64 -1.74 -19.82
CA ASN A 1007 23.56 -0.29 -19.69
C ASN A 1007 22.10 0.22 -19.59
N GLN A 1008 21.78 0.97 -18.54
CA GLN A 1008 20.45 1.56 -18.33
C GLN A 1008 20.36 3.06 -18.65
N ASN A 1009 21.40 3.69 -19.24
CA ASN A 1009 21.44 5.15 -19.45
C ASN A 1009 21.87 5.55 -20.86
N TYR A 1010 21.21 6.57 -21.43
CA TYR A 1010 21.60 7.20 -22.69
C TYR A 1010 22.74 8.21 -22.46
N ILE A 1011 23.95 7.87 -22.91
CA ILE A 1011 25.16 8.58 -22.46
C ILE A 1011 25.54 9.82 -23.29
N LEU A 1012 24.89 10.07 -24.44
CA LEU A 1012 25.26 11.20 -25.31
C LEU A 1012 24.73 12.56 -24.82
N GLY A 1013 23.98 12.59 -23.72
CA GLY A 1013 23.50 13.79 -23.04
C GLY A 1013 22.13 14.28 -23.50
N ILE A 1014 21.60 15.26 -22.77
CA ILE A 1014 20.23 15.78 -22.94
C ILE A 1014 19.92 16.28 -24.36
N PRO A 1015 20.76 17.08 -25.05
CA PRO A 1015 20.37 17.72 -26.30
C PRO A 1015 20.24 16.72 -27.46
N THR A 1016 21.16 15.75 -27.52
CA THR A 1016 21.12 14.65 -28.51
C THR A 1016 19.92 13.75 -28.27
N TYR A 1017 19.65 13.41 -27.00
CA TYR A 1017 18.49 12.64 -26.59
C TYR A 1017 17.16 13.34 -26.93
N GLU A 1018 17.02 14.61 -26.54
CA GLU A 1018 15.79 15.39 -26.77
C GLU A 1018 15.52 15.55 -28.26
N LYS A 1019 16.54 15.91 -29.06
CA LYS A 1019 16.42 16.03 -30.52
C LYS A 1019 15.93 14.71 -31.15
N GLU A 1020 16.55 13.60 -30.79
CA GLU A 1020 16.18 12.28 -31.32
C GLU A 1020 14.75 11.88 -30.94
N CYS A 1021 14.36 12.12 -29.68
CA CYS A 1021 12.99 11.86 -29.23
C CYS A 1021 11.97 12.73 -29.98
N ARG A 1022 12.26 14.02 -30.18
CA ARG A 1022 11.40 14.95 -30.95
C ARG A 1022 11.25 14.51 -32.40
N GLU A 1023 12.33 14.10 -33.05
CA GLU A 1023 12.29 13.63 -34.44
C GLU A 1023 11.52 12.31 -34.59
N ARG A 1024 11.74 11.33 -33.69
CA ARG A 1024 11.06 10.03 -33.74
C ARG A 1024 9.58 10.14 -33.37
N LEU A 1025 9.23 10.87 -32.30
CA LEU A 1025 7.83 11.14 -31.93
C LEU A 1025 7.11 11.97 -32.99
N GLY A 1026 7.70 13.07 -33.49
CA GLY A 1026 7.07 13.95 -34.47
C GLY A 1026 6.79 13.27 -35.82
N LYS A 1027 7.64 12.32 -36.24
CA LYS A 1027 7.45 11.50 -37.44
C LYS A 1027 6.64 10.22 -37.18
N ARG A 1028 6.22 9.96 -35.93
CA ARG A 1028 5.66 8.68 -35.45
C ARG A 1028 6.54 7.45 -35.81
N GLN A 1029 7.85 7.65 -35.99
CA GLN A 1029 8.76 6.63 -36.50
C GLN A 1029 9.03 5.57 -35.42
N GLY A 1030 8.73 4.31 -35.73
CA GLY A 1030 8.85 3.19 -34.79
C GLY A 1030 7.63 3.01 -33.88
N PHE A 1031 6.49 3.61 -34.22
CA PHE A 1031 5.23 3.46 -33.49
C PHE A 1031 4.11 2.89 -34.37
N GLU A 1032 3.31 1.99 -33.80
CA GLU A 1032 1.97 1.63 -34.25
C GLU A 1032 0.95 2.61 -33.64
N ILE A 1033 -0.06 2.99 -34.43
CA ILE A 1033 -1.13 3.92 -34.06
C ILE A 1033 -2.45 3.40 -34.64
N ALA A 1034 -3.46 3.16 -33.80
CA ALA A 1034 -4.84 2.94 -34.25
C ALA A 1034 -5.64 4.25 -34.30
N ALA A 1035 -6.71 4.25 -35.11
CA ALA A 1035 -7.77 5.25 -35.03
C ALA A 1035 -8.56 5.02 -33.74
#